data_AF-A0A2E8KHZ0-F1
#
_entry.id   AF-A0A2E8KHZ0-F1
#
_cell.length_a   1.000
_cell.length_b   1.000
_cell.length_c   1.000
_cell.angle_alpha   90.00
_cell.angle_beta   90.00
_cell.angle_gamma   90.00
#
_symmetry.space_group_name_H-M   'P 1'
#
loop_
_entity.id
_entity.type
_entity.pdbx_description
1 polymer ?
#
loop_
_entity_poly.entity_id
_entity_poly.type
_entity_poly.pdbx_seq_one_letter_code
_entity_poly.pdbx_strand_id
1 'polypeptide(L)'
;MGSTTVIDLGKIAKRLGLPELGILAAVQLLDEGNTVPFITRYRRDQTGGLDELQLRSITDAVGRARQLADRKQTILRTIDGQGRLTSELQEAIDAAESTKILEDIYLPFKPKRLSLAEQAKQKRLEPLANEILAADSQAEDLEKRAADFVDDDSGVASAADALLGVGHIIADLFSSRADVRQRLRKLLFQKGRLRSLRIETPGKALTKTAKHFRDYFDFDEHLQKVPPHRVLAMNRGERAKVLRVRIEGPTEEIQKIADELVITAGHPHVEFLKGCCRDALSRLILPSLEREVRREMTDASEEHAIAVFARNLRNLLLQPMVTGRIVLAIDPGFKSGCKAVVLDSCGNPLDRDILHIVGKAEQKKAAASRVIELVREHGCKVIAVGNGTAGREVESLLSELIVGELKEDDIAYVIVNEAGASVYSTSQYAREELPDFEAAFRGAVSIGRRLLDPLSELVKIEPANIGVGLYQHDVKARHLHTSLDAVVEGCVNYVGVDVNTASPALLRYVAGLNQAVAKGIIEWRAAKGPFTSREQFREVPGFGDAAFVQAVGFLKIADGMNPLDSTRIHPESYQVAERLLEKMDTSSAELVDRDKHQKITDAVSKIDLSAVADELGVGRLLLADIVEQFVRPGRDPREDLPEPLFKQGVLKFEDLEVGMELRGSVLNVVDFGVFVDIGLHDSGLVHVSQLSSGFIRDPHAAVVVGQAVRVWVLELDKTRRRVALTMIKPGTKPVHGASRGRQQNSKKKSVEGTSQNNSGEFKRSVKSGRGHRNSSDNERKGRKQFRGPRTYTSRPGRKAKKAITAEMKTGQEPLRTFGDLKQFFDIQTGADDTSDKNHKKKQKKDSETQETALKKTVTSNADQEDPGTPSSTVSVTDSKEEQPSAVEVVTETMPAQDTTGLETDGSTRAPSSEVHDSNEASHEQQSSEGSSEESAQ
;
A
#
# COMPACT_ATOMS: atom_id res chain seq x y z
N MET A 1 -20.80 25.19 -7.32
CA MET A 1 -19.93 25.86 -6.33
C MET A 1 -20.36 25.40 -4.95
N GLY A 2 -19.72 24.33 -4.45
CA GLY A 2 -20.04 23.78 -3.13
C GLY A 2 -19.43 24.65 -2.04
N SER A 3 -20.14 24.81 -0.92
CA SER A 3 -19.66 25.45 0.31
C SER A 3 -18.25 24.97 0.65
N THR A 4 -17.23 25.76 0.34
CA THR A 4 -15.84 25.44 0.68
C THR A 4 -15.74 25.51 2.20
N THR A 5 -15.70 24.35 2.86
CA THR A 5 -15.50 24.28 4.31
C THR A 5 -14.23 25.06 4.65
N VAL A 6 -14.36 26.13 5.45
CA VAL A 6 -13.25 27.02 5.79
C VAL A 6 -12.23 26.23 6.62
N ILE A 7 -11.02 26.11 6.08
CA ILE A 7 -9.91 25.42 6.74
C ILE A 7 -8.73 26.38 6.93
N ASP A 8 -8.00 26.21 8.03
CA ASP A 8 -6.81 27.00 8.34
C ASP A 8 -5.59 26.44 7.59
N LEU A 9 -5.24 27.06 6.46
CA LEU A 9 -4.10 26.67 5.64
C LEU A 9 -2.76 27.00 6.32
N GLY A 10 -2.70 28.02 7.18
CA GLY A 10 -1.49 28.37 7.95
C GLY A 10 -1.07 27.26 8.92
N LYS A 11 -2.02 26.57 9.56
CA LYS A 11 -1.73 25.37 10.35
C LYS A 11 -1.17 24.23 9.49
N ILE A 12 -1.71 24.04 8.29
CA ILE A 12 -1.23 23.02 7.35
C ILE A 12 0.21 23.35 6.90
N ALA A 13 0.48 24.61 6.58
CA ALA A 13 1.80 25.09 6.20
C ALA A 13 2.85 24.82 7.27
N LYS A 14 2.56 25.18 8.53
CA LYS A 14 3.45 24.90 9.67
C LYS A 14 3.70 23.40 9.86
N ARG A 15 2.68 22.56 9.68
CA ARG A 15 2.80 21.11 9.85
C ARG A 15 3.63 20.46 8.75
N LEU A 16 3.46 20.90 7.51
CA LEU A 16 4.19 20.37 6.36
C LEU A 16 5.58 21.00 6.20
N GLY A 17 5.84 22.14 6.85
CA GLY A 17 7.09 22.88 6.69
C GLY A 17 7.22 23.54 5.32
N LEU A 18 6.09 23.88 4.69
CA LEU A 18 6.04 24.47 3.34
C LEU A 18 5.56 25.93 3.40
N PRO A 19 5.92 26.76 2.42
CA PRO A 19 5.44 28.14 2.34
C PRO A 19 3.91 28.21 2.20
N GLU A 20 3.28 29.09 2.97
CA GLU A 20 1.82 29.24 2.98
C GLU A 20 1.26 29.69 1.63
N LEU A 21 1.93 30.64 0.96
CA LEU A 21 1.54 31.09 -0.38
C LEU A 21 1.54 29.96 -1.41
N GLY A 22 2.55 29.09 -1.38
CA GLY A 22 2.63 27.94 -2.28
C GLY A 22 1.51 26.94 -2.04
N ILE A 23 1.14 26.71 -0.77
CA ILE A 23 -0.01 25.87 -0.41
C ILE A 23 -1.31 26.49 -0.88
N LEU A 24 -1.52 27.80 -0.68
CA LEU A 24 -2.72 28.50 -1.12
C LEU A 24 -2.91 28.35 -2.63
N ALA A 25 -1.85 28.63 -3.41
CA ALA A 25 -1.87 28.49 -4.86
C ALA A 25 -2.14 27.03 -5.29
N ALA A 26 -1.48 26.05 -4.66
CA ALA A 26 -1.70 24.64 -4.93
C ALA A 26 -3.16 24.21 -4.67
N VAL A 27 -3.74 24.62 -3.54
CA VAL A 27 -5.13 24.30 -3.19
C VAL A 27 -6.10 24.93 -4.18
N GLN A 28 -5.87 26.19 -4.55
CA GLN A 28 -6.70 26.86 -5.56
C GLN A 28 -6.65 26.12 -6.90
N LEU A 29 -5.46 25.81 -7.40
CA LEU A 29 -5.29 25.10 -8.67
C LEU A 29 -5.95 23.72 -8.65
N LEU A 30 -5.82 22.98 -7.55
CA LEU A 30 -6.45 21.67 -7.36
C LEU A 30 -7.99 21.77 -7.30
N ASP A 31 -8.53 22.77 -6.60
CA ASP A 31 -9.97 23.00 -6.52
C ASP A 31 -10.55 23.48 -7.86
N GLU A 32 -9.75 24.15 -8.71
CA GLU A 32 -10.06 24.49 -10.11
C GLU A 32 -10.00 23.27 -11.06
N GLY A 33 -9.60 22.09 -10.56
CA GLY A 33 -9.56 20.84 -11.31
C GLY A 33 -8.25 20.60 -12.07
N ASN A 34 -7.20 21.36 -11.80
CA ASN A 34 -5.88 21.09 -12.38
C ASN A 34 -5.30 19.79 -11.79
N THR A 35 -4.72 18.97 -12.66
CA THR A 35 -4.09 17.71 -12.27
C THR A 35 -2.73 17.95 -11.62
N VAL A 36 -2.29 17.01 -10.77
CA VAL A 36 -0.97 17.12 -10.11
C VAL A 36 0.17 17.20 -11.14
N PRO A 37 0.24 16.38 -12.20
CA PRO A 37 1.30 16.52 -13.22
C PRO A 37 1.27 17.88 -13.92
N PHE A 38 0.09 18.42 -14.20
CA PHE A 38 -0.04 19.74 -14.83
C PHE A 38 0.50 20.84 -13.92
N ILE A 39 0.15 20.82 -12.63
CA ILE A 39 0.63 21.81 -11.66
C ILE A 39 2.16 21.74 -11.50
N THR A 40 2.71 20.54 -11.31
CA THR A 40 4.16 20.35 -11.11
C THR A 40 5.01 20.74 -12.31
N ARG A 41 4.44 20.78 -13.51
CA ARG A 41 5.15 21.16 -14.73
C ARG A 41 4.89 22.58 -15.17
N TYR A 42 3.63 23.00 -15.26
CA TYR A 42 3.25 24.27 -15.91
C TYR A 42 2.80 25.37 -14.93
N ARG A 43 2.68 25.07 -13.63
CA ARG A 43 2.31 26.05 -12.60
C ARG A 43 3.36 26.16 -11.49
N ARG A 44 4.61 25.85 -11.83
CA ARG A 44 5.75 25.86 -10.89
C ARG A 44 5.99 27.22 -10.28
N ASP A 45 5.99 28.28 -11.09
CA ASP A 45 6.18 29.64 -10.56
C ASP A 45 5.06 30.06 -9.60
N GLN A 46 3.80 29.69 -9.89
CA GLN A 46 2.65 30.00 -9.03
C GLN A 46 2.73 29.30 -7.66
N THR A 47 3.21 28.07 -7.65
CA THR A 47 3.33 27.26 -6.43
C THR A 47 4.64 27.48 -5.68
N GLY A 48 5.60 28.21 -6.26
CA GLY A 48 6.95 28.33 -5.72
C GLY A 48 7.80 27.06 -5.90
N GLY A 49 7.49 26.25 -6.91
CA GLY A 49 8.25 25.06 -7.29
C GLY A 49 7.92 23.82 -6.46
N LEU A 50 6.67 23.66 -6.00
CA LEU A 50 6.25 22.47 -5.27
C LEU A 50 6.36 21.22 -6.14
N ASP A 51 6.94 20.16 -5.58
CA ASP A 51 7.04 18.87 -6.25
C ASP A 51 5.78 18.01 -6.09
N GLU A 52 5.75 16.88 -6.81
CA GLU A 52 4.63 15.94 -6.82
C GLU A 52 4.31 15.36 -5.43
N LEU A 53 5.34 15.06 -4.63
CA LEU A 53 5.16 14.50 -3.28
C LEU A 53 4.61 15.55 -2.31
N GLN A 54 5.07 16.79 -2.44
CA GLN A 54 4.59 17.92 -1.68
C GLN A 54 3.12 18.22 -2.00
N LEU A 55 2.73 18.26 -3.29
CA LEU A 55 1.34 18.45 -3.69
C LEU A 55 0.42 17.35 -3.17
N ARG A 56 0.82 16.07 -3.25
CA ARG A 56 0.06 14.96 -2.66
C ARG A 56 -0.10 15.13 -1.15
N SER A 57 0.99 15.49 -0.45
CA SER A 57 0.96 15.74 1.00
C SER A 57 0.02 16.88 1.36
N ILE A 58 -0.07 17.91 0.52
CA ILE A 58 -1.03 19.03 0.65
C ILE A 58 -2.45 18.52 0.45
N THR A 59 -2.74 17.77 -0.62
CA THR A 59 -4.06 17.20 -0.90
C THR A 59 -4.56 16.34 0.26
N ASP A 60 -3.71 15.46 0.81
CA ASP A 60 -4.07 14.61 1.95
C ASP A 60 -4.27 15.42 3.25
N ALA A 61 -3.44 16.44 3.46
CA ALA A 61 -3.56 17.34 4.61
C ALA A 61 -4.86 18.14 4.58
N VAL A 62 -5.20 18.69 3.41
CA VAL A 62 -6.40 19.48 3.15
C VAL A 62 -7.65 18.61 3.22
N GLY A 63 -7.63 17.43 2.59
CA GLY A 63 -8.73 16.46 2.66
C GLY A 63 -9.05 16.06 4.11
N ARG A 64 -8.02 15.75 4.92
CA ARG A 64 -8.20 15.47 6.35
C ARG A 64 -8.76 16.67 7.13
N ALA A 65 -8.32 17.89 6.81
CA ALA A 65 -8.81 19.10 7.46
C ALA A 65 -10.29 19.37 7.12
N ARG A 66 -10.68 19.23 5.85
CA ARG A 66 -12.07 19.33 5.39
C ARG A 66 -12.96 18.30 6.08
N GLN A 67 -12.55 17.03 6.09
CA GLN A 67 -13.27 15.96 6.79
C GLN A 67 -13.46 16.23 8.29
N LEU A 68 -12.43 16.74 8.97
CA LEU A 68 -12.53 17.11 10.38
C LEU A 68 -13.54 18.23 10.59
N ALA A 69 -13.48 19.28 9.77
CA ALA A 69 -14.39 20.42 9.86
C ALA A 69 -15.84 20.02 9.59
N ASP A 70 -16.10 19.20 8.56
CA ASP A 70 -17.44 18.66 8.29
C ASP A 70 -17.96 17.79 9.45
N ARG A 71 -17.07 17.01 10.07
CA ARG A 71 -17.42 16.18 11.23
C ARG A 71 -17.75 17.03 12.45
N LYS A 72 -17.04 18.13 12.70
CA LYS A 72 -17.38 19.08 13.77
C LYS A 72 -18.79 19.62 13.58
N GLN A 73 -19.12 20.11 12.39
CA GLN A 73 -20.44 20.62 12.07
C GLN A 73 -21.55 19.59 12.30
N THR A 74 -21.31 18.34 11.91
CA THR A 74 -22.26 17.23 12.13
C THR A 74 -22.50 16.99 13.63
N ILE A 75 -21.44 16.98 14.43
CA ILE A 75 -21.52 16.75 15.88
C ILE A 75 -22.24 17.91 16.58
N LEU A 76 -21.91 19.15 16.22
CA LEU A 76 -22.59 20.34 16.75
C LEU A 76 -24.10 20.27 16.53
N ARG A 77 -24.54 20.02 15.29
CA ARG A 77 -25.98 19.84 14.97
C ARG A 77 -26.62 18.71 15.76
N THR A 78 -25.90 17.61 15.97
CA THR A 78 -26.43 16.46 16.71
C THR A 78 -26.64 16.77 18.19
N ILE A 79 -25.72 17.50 18.81
CA ILE A 79 -25.80 17.88 20.22
C ILE A 79 -26.84 18.98 20.42
N ASP A 80 -26.91 19.94 19.50
CA ASP A 80 -27.91 21.01 19.50
C ASP A 80 -29.33 20.44 19.36
N GLY A 81 -29.52 19.46 18.46
CA GLY A 81 -30.80 18.75 18.32
C GLY A 81 -31.23 17.96 19.58
N GLN A 82 -30.33 17.72 20.53
CA GLN A 82 -30.66 17.15 21.84
C GLN A 82 -30.94 18.22 22.91
N GLY A 83 -30.78 19.50 22.60
CA GLY A 83 -30.89 20.61 23.55
C GLY A 83 -29.77 20.64 24.59
N ARG A 84 -28.60 20.05 24.28
CA ARG A 84 -27.47 19.89 25.23
C ARG A 84 -26.22 20.65 24.82
N LEU A 85 -26.29 21.51 23.82
CA LEU A 85 -25.15 22.29 23.35
C LEU A 85 -24.93 23.51 24.25
N THR A 86 -23.86 23.47 25.05
CA THR A 86 -23.42 24.61 25.86
C THR A 86 -22.33 25.40 25.11
N SER A 87 -22.11 26.67 25.48
CA SER A 87 -21.03 27.49 24.92
C SER A 87 -19.66 26.86 25.13
N GLU A 88 -19.40 26.29 26.31
CA GLU A 88 -18.16 25.57 26.62
C GLU A 88 -17.94 24.34 25.72
N LEU A 89 -19.02 23.60 25.42
CA LEU A 89 -18.96 22.42 24.56
C LEU A 89 -18.74 22.79 23.09
N GLN A 90 -19.38 23.87 22.63
CA GLN A 90 -19.16 24.46 21.32
C GLN A 90 -17.67 24.83 21.15
N GLU A 91 -17.11 25.60 22.10
CA GLU A 91 -15.71 25.99 22.09
C GLU A 91 -14.75 24.78 22.09
N ALA A 92 -15.05 23.75 22.89
CA ALA A 92 -14.25 22.52 22.93
C ALA A 92 -14.26 21.77 21.59
N ILE A 93 -15.41 21.72 20.90
CA ILE A 93 -15.55 21.08 19.59
C ILE A 93 -14.81 21.88 18.51
N ASP A 94 -14.92 23.21 18.53
CA ASP A 94 -14.22 24.08 17.59
C ASP A 94 -12.71 24.01 17.78
N ALA A 95 -12.23 23.92 19.03
CA ALA A 95 -10.83 23.75 19.36
C ALA A 95 -10.25 22.35 19.06
N ALA A 96 -11.09 21.33 18.83
CA ALA A 96 -10.62 19.96 18.61
C ALA A 96 -9.72 19.84 17.36
N GLU A 97 -8.46 19.46 17.54
CA GLU A 97 -7.46 19.40 16.45
C GLU A 97 -7.40 18.05 15.74
N SER A 98 -8.14 17.05 16.22
CA SER A 98 -8.18 15.71 15.62
C SER A 98 -9.54 15.06 15.77
N THR A 99 -9.84 14.14 14.85
CA THR A 99 -11.07 13.32 14.92
C THR A 99 -11.16 12.52 16.21
N LYS A 100 -10.02 12.14 16.82
CA LYS A 100 -9.98 11.41 18.09
C LYS A 100 -10.50 12.25 19.26
N ILE A 101 -9.96 13.46 19.42
CA ILE A 101 -10.40 14.40 20.46
C ILE A 101 -11.87 14.74 20.25
N LEU A 102 -12.25 14.99 19.00
CA LEU A 102 -13.63 15.29 18.62
C LEU A 102 -14.60 14.14 18.96
N GLU A 103 -14.25 12.89 18.66
CA GLU A 103 -15.09 11.74 19.00
C GLU A 103 -15.12 11.45 20.52
N ASP A 104 -14.04 11.73 21.27
CA ASP A 104 -14.05 11.63 22.73
C ASP A 104 -15.03 12.66 23.35
N ILE A 105 -15.05 13.90 22.84
CA ILE A 105 -16.00 14.94 23.28
C ILE A 105 -17.44 14.55 22.93
N TYR A 106 -17.66 13.95 21.74
CA TYR A 106 -18.98 13.53 21.29
C TYR A 106 -19.51 12.27 21.98
N LEU A 107 -18.63 11.45 22.58
CA LEU A 107 -18.97 10.13 23.11
C LEU A 107 -20.16 10.10 24.09
N PRO A 108 -20.34 11.07 25.02
CA PRO A 108 -21.48 11.11 25.93
C PRO A 108 -22.84 11.36 25.25
N PHE A 109 -22.82 11.98 24.06
CA PHE A 109 -24.02 12.39 23.30
C PHE A 109 -24.36 11.40 22.18
N LYS A 110 -23.49 10.42 21.95
CA LYS A 110 -23.65 9.43 20.87
C LYS A 110 -24.77 8.45 21.24
N PRO A 111 -25.78 8.24 20.37
CA PRO A 111 -26.84 7.27 20.63
C PRO A 111 -26.29 5.86 20.86
N LYS A 112 -26.70 5.19 21.94
CA LYS A 112 -26.25 3.83 22.31
C LYS A 112 -27.39 2.82 22.17
N ARG A 113 -27.15 1.66 21.54
CA ARG A 113 -28.12 0.53 21.54
C ARG A 113 -27.91 -0.34 22.79
N LEU A 114 -28.96 -0.48 23.61
CA LEU A 114 -29.14 -1.53 24.65
C LEU A 114 -27.90 -1.89 25.48
N SER A 115 -27.22 -0.89 26.05
CA SER A 115 -26.10 -1.13 26.97
C SER A 115 -26.59 -1.58 28.36
N LEU A 116 -25.71 -2.15 29.19
CA LEU A 116 -26.04 -2.47 30.58
C LEU A 116 -26.44 -1.22 31.40
N ALA A 117 -25.87 -0.06 31.07
CA ALA A 117 -26.24 1.22 31.67
C ALA A 117 -27.63 1.67 31.22
N GLU A 118 -27.94 1.58 29.92
CA GLU A 118 -29.29 1.93 29.41
C GLU A 118 -30.37 0.99 29.97
N GLN A 119 -30.07 -0.30 30.12
CA GLN A 119 -30.95 -1.23 30.82
C GLN A 119 -31.16 -0.81 32.27
N ALA A 120 -30.10 -0.42 33.00
CA ALA A 120 -30.23 0.06 34.37
C ALA A 120 -31.02 1.37 34.48
N LYS A 121 -30.88 2.30 33.52
CA LYS A 121 -31.70 3.52 33.44
C LYS A 121 -33.18 3.22 33.19
N GLN A 122 -33.49 2.27 32.30
CA GLN A 122 -34.87 1.81 32.07
C GLN A 122 -35.49 1.20 33.34
N LYS A 123 -34.67 0.61 34.21
CA LYS A 123 -35.05 0.16 35.56
C LYS A 123 -35.09 1.28 36.60
N ARG A 124 -35.03 2.55 36.18
CA ARG A 124 -35.13 3.75 37.03
C ARG A 124 -34.04 3.85 38.11
N LEU A 125 -32.85 3.30 37.85
CA LEU A 125 -31.72 3.33 38.79
C LEU A 125 -30.83 4.59 38.64
N GLU A 126 -31.10 5.46 37.68
CA GLU A 126 -30.34 6.69 37.44
C GLU A 126 -30.35 7.69 38.61
N PRO A 127 -31.48 7.93 39.31
CA PRO A 127 -31.49 8.79 40.49
C PRO A 127 -30.51 8.33 41.57
N LEU A 128 -30.47 7.02 41.88
CA LEU A 128 -29.53 6.46 42.84
C LEU A 128 -28.07 6.66 42.42
N ALA A 129 -27.78 6.51 41.12
CA ALA A 129 -26.44 6.77 40.60
C ALA A 129 -26.01 8.24 40.81
N ASN A 130 -26.93 9.18 40.60
CA ASN A 130 -26.66 10.61 40.79
C ASN A 130 -26.48 10.96 42.28
N GLU A 131 -27.31 10.40 43.17
CA GLU A 131 -27.18 10.57 44.63
C GLU A 131 -25.81 10.08 45.13
N ILE A 132 -25.37 8.91 44.68
CA ILE A 132 -24.06 8.35 45.05
C ILE A 132 -22.93 9.23 44.54
N LEU A 133 -22.98 9.70 43.27
CA LEU A 133 -21.93 10.55 42.70
C LEU A 133 -21.85 11.95 43.35
N ALA A 134 -22.98 12.47 43.82
CA ALA A 134 -23.07 13.75 44.50
C ALA A 134 -22.69 13.68 46.00
N ALA A 135 -22.40 12.48 46.52
CA ALA A 135 -22.22 12.23 47.95
C ALA A 135 -23.42 12.74 48.78
N ASP A 136 -24.65 12.52 48.30
CA ASP A 136 -25.86 12.92 49.01
C ASP A 136 -25.97 12.17 50.35
N SER A 137 -26.36 12.90 51.40
CA SER A 137 -26.75 12.37 52.71
C SER A 137 -27.71 11.18 52.65
N GLN A 138 -28.64 11.16 51.68
CA GLN A 138 -29.59 10.05 51.50
C GLN A 138 -28.90 8.75 51.10
N ALA A 139 -27.73 8.84 50.48
CA ALA A 139 -26.92 7.71 50.06
C ALA A 139 -25.77 7.41 51.04
N GLU A 140 -25.81 7.88 52.29
CA GLU A 140 -24.76 7.58 53.30
C GLU A 140 -24.60 6.07 53.55
N ASP A 141 -25.70 5.32 53.56
CA ASP A 141 -25.73 3.86 53.58
C ASP A 141 -26.25 3.34 52.22
N LEU A 142 -25.34 2.84 51.39
CA LEU A 142 -25.65 2.38 50.04
C LEU A 142 -26.63 1.21 50.02
N GLU A 143 -26.52 0.27 50.95
CA GLU A 143 -27.38 -0.92 50.97
C GLU A 143 -28.80 -0.54 51.34
N LYS A 144 -28.92 0.29 52.38
CA LYS A 144 -30.22 0.78 52.83
C LYS A 144 -30.89 1.61 51.74
N ARG A 145 -30.15 2.55 51.13
CA ARG A 145 -30.71 3.38 50.06
C ARG A 145 -31.05 2.58 48.81
N ALA A 146 -30.24 1.58 48.45
CA ALA A 146 -30.51 0.72 47.31
C ALA A 146 -31.75 -0.18 47.50
N ALA A 147 -32.13 -0.48 48.75
CA ALA A 147 -33.36 -1.22 49.04
C ALA A 147 -34.62 -0.49 48.56
N ASP A 148 -34.60 0.85 48.55
CA ASP A 148 -35.73 1.67 48.07
C ASP A 148 -35.96 1.57 46.55
N PHE A 149 -34.98 1.04 45.81
CA PHE A 149 -35.04 0.82 44.36
C PHE A 149 -35.28 -0.65 43.99
N VAL A 150 -35.55 -1.52 44.97
CA VAL A 150 -35.94 -2.90 44.73
C VAL A 150 -37.38 -2.92 44.23
N ASP A 151 -37.56 -3.46 43.04
CA ASP A 151 -38.84 -3.49 42.35
C ASP A 151 -38.85 -4.68 41.37
N ASP A 152 -39.67 -5.68 41.69
CA ASP A 152 -39.81 -6.89 40.89
C ASP A 152 -40.38 -6.58 39.49
N ASP A 153 -41.22 -5.55 39.35
CA ASP A 153 -41.87 -5.18 38.08
C ASP A 153 -40.87 -4.51 37.11
N SER A 154 -39.92 -3.74 37.61
CA SER A 154 -38.77 -3.25 36.83
C SER A 154 -37.63 -4.29 36.73
N GLY A 155 -37.75 -5.44 37.38
CA GLY A 155 -36.78 -6.53 37.33
C GLY A 155 -35.51 -6.25 38.14
N VAL A 156 -35.61 -5.49 39.24
CA VAL A 156 -34.56 -5.25 40.23
C VAL A 156 -34.87 -6.09 41.48
N ALA A 157 -34.29 -7.29 41.56
CA ALA A 157 -34.68 -8.30 42.55
C ALA A 157 -34.08 -8.09 43.96
N SER A 158 -33.07 -7.23 44.11
CA SER A 158 -32.41 -6.99 45.40
C SER A 158 -31.62 -5.68 45.42
N ALA A 159 -31.27 -5.19 46.61
CA ALA A 159 -30.40 -4.03 46.78
C ALA A 159 -29.03 -4.23 46.08
N ALA A 160 -28.50 -5.46 46.09
CA ALA A 160 -27.29 -5.80 45.35
C ALA A 160 -27.48 -5.71 43.83
N ASP A 161 -28.65 -6.09 43.30
CA ASP A 161 -28.99 -5.91 41.89
C ASP A 161 -29.18 -4.43 41.51
N ALA A 162 -29.74 -3.61 42.40
CA ALA A 162 -29.81 -2.17 42.23
C ALA A 162 -28.40 -1.54 42.18
N LEU A 163 -27.52 -1.85 43.16
CA LEU A 163 -26.14 -1.36 43.19
C LEU A 163 -25.31 -1.84 41.99
N LEU A 164 -25.55 -3.06 41.50
CA LEU A 164 -24.94 -3.55 40.27
C LEU A 164 -25.38 -2.73 39.05
N GLY A 165 -26.68 -2.46 38.93
CA GLY A 165 -27.23 -1.61 37.86
C GLY A 165 -26.66 -0.19 37.92
N VAL A 166 -26.60 0.40 39.11
CA VAL A 166 -25.97 1.70 39.35
C VAL A 166 -24.49 1.68 38.99
N GLY A 167 -23.77 0.64 39.37
CA GLY A 167 -22.36 0.45 39.01
C GLY A 167 -22.15 0.45 37.49
N HIS A 168 -23.07 -0.15 36.72
CA HIS A 168 -23.02 -0.08 35.25
C HIS A 168 -23.26 1.34 34.70
N ILE A 169 -24.16 2.11 35.31
CA ILE A 169 -24.41 3.52 34.93
C ILE A 169 -23.15 4.36 35.18
N ILE A 170 -22.57 4.26 36.38
CA ILE A 170 -21.36 4.99 36.77
C ILE A 170 -20.16 4.56 35.91
N ALA A 171 -20.00 3.26 35.64
CA ALA A 171 -18.93 2.77 34.78
C ALA A 171 -19.06 3.30 33.33
N ASP A 172 -20.28 3.41 32.80
CA ASP A 172 -20.53 4.01 31.49
C ASP A 172 -20.19 5.51 31.48
N LEU A 173 -20.61 6.25 32.52
CA LEU A 173 -20.24 7.66 32.73
C LEU A 173 -18.73 7.85 32.73
N PHE A 174 -18.01 7.12 33.58
CA PHE A 174 -16.55 7.17 33.68
C PHE A 174 -15.88 6.80 32.35
N SER A 175 -16.42 5.82 31.62
CA SER A 175 -15.87 5.41 30.32
C SER A 175 -16.00 6.46 29.21
N SER A 176 -16.97 7.37 29.36
CA SER A 176 -17.28 8.44 28.40
C SER A 176 -16.52 9.75 28.66
N ARG A 177 -15.79 9.84 29.78
CA ARG A 177 -15.01 11.02 30.14
C ARG A 177 -13.79 11.20 29.22
N ALA A 178 -13.76 12.31 28.49
CA ALA A 178 -12.72 12.62 27.50
C ALA A 178 -11.33 12.77 28.14
N ASP A 179 -11.24 13.39 29.32
CA ASP A 179 -9.99 13.60 30.07
C ASP A 179 -9.35 12.28 30.51
N VAL A 180 -10.15 11.34 31.01
CA VAL A 180 -9.70 9.99 31.37
C VAL A 180 -9.15 9.27 30.14
N ARG A 181 -9.92 9.23 29.05
CA ARG A 181 -9.51 8.56 27.80
C ARG A 181 -8.22 9.16 27.25
N GLN A 182 -8.11 10.49 27.21
CA GLN A 182 -6.93 11.18 26.72
C GLN A 182 -5.69 10.87 27.56
N ARG A 183 -5.81 10.88 28.89
CA ARG A 183 -4.69 10.59 29.79
C ARG A 183 -4.23 9.14 29.68
N LEU A 184 -5.17 8.19 29.63
CA LEU A 184 -4.87 6.77 29.49
C LEU A 184 -4.31 6.41 28.11
N ARG A 185 -4.83 7.03 27.03
CA ARG A 185 -4.29 6.89 25.67
C ARG A 185 -2.82 7.32 25.63
N LYS A 186 -2.50 8.48 26.22
CA LYS A 186 -1.12 8.99 26.32
C LYS A 186 -0.22 8.01 27.08
N LEU A 187 -0.68 7.48 28.22
CA LEU A 187 0.07 6.51 29.00
C LEU A 187 0.32 5.21 28.23
N LEU A 188 -0.72 4.66 27.59
CA LEU A 188 -0.61 3.46 26.77
C LEU A 188 0.37 3.67 25.63
N PHE A 189 0.33 4.79 24.92
CA PHE A 189 1.29 5.06 23.85
C PHE A 189 2.73 5.20 24.36
N GLN A 190 2.92 5.74 25.58
CA GLN A 190 4.23 6.00 26.16
C GLN A 190 4.88 4.82 26.88
N LYS A 191 4.09 3.89 27.43
CA LYS A 191 4.58 2.76 28.25
C LYS A 191 4.05 1.40 27.80
N GLY A 192 3.09 1.38 26.88
CA GLY A 192 2.44 0.17 26.41
C GLY A 192 3.37 -0.68 25.54
N ARG A 193 3.08 -1.97 25.53
CA ARG A 193 3.84 -3.00 24.84
C ARG A 193 2.93 -3.78 23.91
N LEU A 194 3.41 -4.07 22.71
CA LEU A 194 2.76 -4.96 21.78
C LEU A 194 3.25 -6.38 22.02
N ARG A 195 2.35 -7.24 22.50
CA ARG A 195 2.62 -8.66 22.75
C ARG A 195 2.02 -9.50 21.64
N SER A 196 2.79 -10.41 21.06
CA SER A 196 2.27 -11.45 20.17
C SER A 196 2.67 -12.82 20.69
N LEU A 197 1.67 -13.71 20.81
CA LEU A 197 1.82 -15.08 21.26
C LEU A 197 1.31 -16.04 20.20
N ARG A 198 1.98 -17.18 20.04
CA ARG A 198 1.51 -18.27 19.20
C ARG A 198 0.17 -18.82 19.72
N ILE A 199 -0.75 -19.07 18.79
CA ILE A 199 -1.93 -19.89 19.05
C ILE A 199 -1.53 -21.36 18.91
N GLU A 200 -1.55 -22.09 20.03
CA GLU A 200 -1.27 -23.52 20.04
C GLU A 200 -2.48 -24.33 19.58
N THR A 201 -2.25 -25.28 18.66
CA THR A 201 -3.24 -26.27 18.23
C THR A 201 -2.74 -27.64 18.67
N PRO A 202 -3.30 -28.23 19.74
CA PRO A 202 -2.85 -29.52 20.26
C PRO A 202 -2.84 -30.61 19.18
N GLY A 203 -1.75 -31.39 19.12
CA GLY A 203 -1.62 -32.55 18.21
C GLY A 203 -1.34 -32.24 16.74
N LYS A 204 -1.15 -30.96 16.33
CA LYS A 204 -0.82 -30.61 14.94
C LYS A 204 0.59 -30.01 14.81
N ALA A 205 1.38 -30.57 13.88
CA ALA A 205 2.67 -30.00 13.51
C ALA A 205 2.52 -28.62 12.84
N LEU A 206 3.55 -27.79 12.94
CA LEU A 206 3.59 -26.48 12.29
C LEU A 206 3.57 -26.64 10.76
N THR A 207 2.55 -26.06 10.12
CA THR A 207 2.50 -25.96 8.66
C THR A 207 3.66 -25.13 8.12
N LYS A 208 4.02 -25.31 6.84
CA LYS A 208 5.08 -24.52 6.18
C LYS A 208 4.83 -23.01 6.33
N THR A 209 3.58 -22.59 6.14
CA THR A 209 3.14 -21.20 6.31
C THR A 209 3.24 -20.70 7.75
N ALA A 210 2.89 -21.53 8.74
CA ALA A 210 2.99 -21.13 10.15
C ALA A 210 4.46 -20.91 10.58
N LYS A 211 5.42 -21.63 9.96
CA LYS A 211 6.86 -21.42 10.22
C LYS A 211 7.35 -20.03 9.79
N HIS A 212 6.65 -19.32 8.91
CA HIS A 212 7.04 -17.95 8.52
C HIS A 212 6.86 -16.93 9.65
N PHE A 213 6.08 -17.24 10.69
CA PHE A 213 5.80 -16.35 11.82
C PHE A 213 6.64 -16.64 13.07
N ARG A 214 7.71 -17.44 12.95
CA ARG A 214 8.54 -17.89 14.09
C ARG A 214 9.08 -16.74 14.93
N ASP A 215 9.48 -15.65 14.28
CA ASP A 215 10.03 -14.46 14.96
C ASP A 215 8.97 -13.73 15.81
N TYR A 216 7.69 -14.09 15.68
CA TYR A 216 6.55 -13.46 16.36
C TYR A 216 5.81 -14.38 17.34
N PHE A 217 6.31 -15.60 17.61
CA PHE A 217 5.66 -16.57 18.50
C PHE A 217 5.70 -16.17 19.98
N ASP A 218 6.71 -15.41 20.38
CA ASP A 218 6.81 -14.79 21.71
C ASP A 218 7.46 -13.40 21.55
N PHE A 219 6.72 -12.50 20.91
CA PHE A 219 7.19 -11.15 20.62
C PHE A 219 6.68 -10.20 21.69
N ASP A 220 7.57 -9.33 22.17
CA ASP A 220 7.27 -8.33 23.18
C ASP A 220 8.14 -7.09 22.99
N GLU A 221 7.54 -6.01 22.48
CA GLU A 221 8.25 -4.78 22.19
C GLU A 221 7.41 -3.55 22.56
N HIS A 222 8.09 -2.47 22.95
CA HIS A 222 7.45 -1.20 23.27
C HIS A 222 6.73 -0.64 22.03
N LEU A 223 5.50 -0.14 22.17
CA LEU A 223 4.66 0.28 21.02
C LEU A 223 5.39 1.23 20.05
N GLN A 224 6.07 2.25 20.60
CA GLN A 224 6.82 3.25 19.82
C GLN A 224 8.03 2.70 19.05
N LYS A 225 8.50 1.49 19.38
CA LYS A 225 9.69 0.88 18.74
C LYS A 225 9.31 -0.14 17.67
N VAL A 226 8.04 -0.56 17.60
CA VAL A 226 7.61 -1.57 16.64
C VAL A 226 7.62 -0.98 15.23
N PRO A 227 8.45 -1.48 14.30
CA PRO A 227 8.49 -0.98 12.93
C PRO A 227 7.26 -1.42 12.11
N PRO A 228 6.85 -0.64 11.09
CA PRO A 228 5.68 -0.91 10.26
C PRO A 228 5.54 -2.33 9.73
N HIS A 229 6.62 -2.87 9.13
CA HIS A 229 6.58 -4.21 8.53
C HIS A 229 6.29 -5.33 9.56
N ARG A 230 6.68 -5.17 10.83
CA ARG A 230 6.38 -6.14 11.89
C ARG A 230 4.91 -6.08 12.29
N VAL A 231 4.30 -4.89 12.29
CA VAL A 231 2.86 -4.74 12.53
C VAL A 231 2.08 -5.49 11.45
N LEU A 232 2.42 -5.28 10.17
CA LEU A 232 1.78 -5.99 9.05
C LEU A 232 1.99 -7.51 9.13
N ALA A 233 3.20 -7.97 9.46
CA ALA A 233 3.51 -9.38 9.63
C ALA A 233 2.67 -10.03 10.76
N MET A 234 2.55 -9.35 11.90
CA MET A 234 1.74 -9.80 13.02
C MET A 234 0.24 -9.80 12.68
N ASN A 235 -0.26 -8.76 12.00
CA ASN A 235 -1.64 -8.69 11.54
C ASN A 235 -1.97 -9.82 10.56
N ARG A 236 -1.05 -10.16 9.64
CA ARG A 236 -1.17 -11.31 8.76
C ARG A 236 -1.20 -12.63 9.53
N GLY A 237 -0.34 -12.79 10.52
CA GLY A 237 -0.31 -13.98 11.39
C GLY A 237 -1.57 -14.13 12.24
N GLU A 238 -2.16 -13.02 12.68
CA GLU A 238 -3.44 -12.97 13.40
C GLU A 238 -4.61 -13.37 12.48
N ARG A 239 -4.69 -12.81 11.26
CA ARG A 239 -5.68 -13.23 10.24
C ARG A 239 -5.58 -14.71 9.90
N ALA A 240 -4.35 -15.22 9.81
CA ALA A 240 -4.07 -16.64 9.58
C ALA A 240 -4.35 -17.53 10.81
N LYS A 241 -4.80 -16.96 11.94
CA LYS A 241 -5.07 -17.66 13.21
C LYS A 241 -3.84 -18.39 13.78
N VAL A 242 -2.63 -17.90 13.47
CA VAL A 242 -1.36 -18.42 13.98
C VAL A 242 -0.89 -17.64 15.21
N LEU A 243 -1.21 -16.34 15.25
CA LEU A 243 -0.81 -15.43 16.32
C LEU A 243 -2.03 -14.85 17.03
N ARG A 244 -1.88 -14.51 18.31
CA ARG A 244 -2.76 -13.63 19.07
C ARG A 244 -1.97 -12.38 19.43
N VAL A 245 -2.44 -11.21 19.00
CA VAL A 245 -1.75 -9.95 19.25
C VAL A 245 -2.55 -9.10 20.23
N ARG A 246 -1.89 -8.52 21.24
CA ARG A 246 -2.51 -7.67 22.26
C ARG A 246 -1.63 -6.49 22.63
N ILE A 247 -2.26 -5.46 23.17
CA ILE A 247 -1.55 -4.36 23.82
C ILE A 247 -1.64 -4.52 25.33
N GLU A 248 -0.49 -4.49 26.00
CA GLU A 248 -0.39 -4.53 27.45
C GLU A 248 0.16 -3.20 27.97
N GLY A 249 -0.39 -2.70 29.07
CA GLY A 249 -0.01 -1.44 29.69
C GLY A 249 0.21 -1.58 31.21
N PRO A 250 0.71 -0.53 31.88
CA PRO A 250 0.96 -0.56 33.32
C PRO A 250 -0.36 -0.48 34.12
N THR A 251 -0.94 -1.63 34.46
CA THR A 251 -2.28 -1.75 35.07
C THR A 251 -2.46 -0.91 36.35
N GLU A 252 -1.48 -0.92 37.25
CA GLU A 252 -1.57 -0.17 38.52
C GLU A 252 -1.60 1.35 38.30
N GLU A 253 -0.76 1.85 37.39
CA GLU A 253 -0.70 3.27 37.05
C GLU A 253 -1.94 3.72 36.29
N ILE A 254 -2.47 2.88 35.40
CA ILE A 254 -3.75 3.09 34.70
C ILE A 254 -4.89 3.24 35.72
N GLN A 255 -4.99 2.31 36.69
CA GLN A 255 -6.03 2.34 37.71
C GLN A 255 -5.91 3.61 38.57
N LYS A 256 -4.71 3.90 39.06
CA LYS A 256 -4.44 5.08 39.90
C LYS A 256 -4.87 6.38 39.22
N ILE A 257 -4.45 6.58 37.97
CA ILE A 257 -4.79 7.79 37.20
C ILE A 257 -6.29 7.89 36.97
N ALA A 258 -6.96 6.78 36.66
CA ALA A 258 -8.39 6.79 36.45
C ALA A 258 -9.14 7.14 37.74
N ASP A 259 -8.78 6.51 38.86
CA ASP A 259 -9.34 6.78 40.19
C ASP A 259 -9.17 8.26 40.58
N GLU A 260 -7.97 8.83 40.42
CA GLU A 260 -7.68 10.24 40.71
C GLU A 260 -8.51 11.23 39.88
N LEU A 261 -8.89 10.86 38.65
CA LEU A 261 -9.67 11.72 37.77
C LEU A 261 -11.17 11.63 38.03
N VAL A 262 -11.67 10.43 38.39
CA VAL A 262 -13.12 10.17 38.46
C VAL A 262 -13.69 10.16 39.88
N ILE A 263 -12.85 10.01 40.90
CA ILE A 263 -13.26 9.94 42.30
C ILE A 263 -12.80 11.19 43.04
N THR A 264 -13.76 11.95 43.57
CA THR A 264 -13.47 13.13 44.40
C THR A 264 -12.73 12.73 45.68
N ALA A 265 -11.71 13.50 46.05
CA ALA A 265 -10.99 13.28 47.30
C ALA A 265 -11.95 13.37 48.51
N GLY A 266 -11.91 12.37 49.39
CA GLY A 266 -12.76 12.32 50.59
C GLY A 266 -14.20 11.82 50.36
N HIS A 267 -14.52 11.30 49.18
CA HIS A 267 -15.86 10.74 48.90
C HIS A 267 -16.21 9.60 49.87
N PRO A 268 -17.43 9.52 50.45
CA PRO A 268 -17.79 8.48 51.44
C PRO A 268 -17.70 7.06 50.87
N HIS A 269 -18.02 6.88 49.58
CA HIS A 269 -18.10 5.58 48.91
C HIS A 269 -16.92 5.25 47.99
N VAL A 270 -15.69 5.57 48.40
CA VAL A 270 -14.48 5.38 47.57
C VAL A 270 -14.38 3.96 46.99
N GLU A 271 -14.58 2.93 47.81
CA GLU A 271 -14.37 1.54 47.36
C GLU A 271 -15.41 1.08 46.33
N PHE A 272 -16.67 1.53 46.46
CA PHE A 272 -17.70 1.28 45.45
C PHE A 272 -17.36 1.98 44.12
N LEU A 273 -16.92 3.25 44.18
CA LEU A 273 -16.53 4.01 42.99
C LEU A 273 -15.26 3.46 42.34
N LYS A 274 -14.27 2.98 43.10
CA LYS A 274 -13.11 2.26 42.57
C LYS A 274 -13.53 0.97 41.85
N GLY A 275 -14.53 0.27 42.39
CA GLY A 275 -15.15 -0.87 41.71
C GLY A 275 -15.75 -0.47 40.36
N CYS A 276 -16.49 0.64 40.31
CA CYS A 276 -17.06 1.20 39.07
C CYS A 276 -15.97 1.59 38.07
N CYS A 277 -14.92 2.24 38.54
CA CYS A 277 -13.76 2.64 37.74
C CYS A 277 -13.04 1.43 37.15
N ARG A 278 -12.82 0.37 37.94
CA ARG A 278 -12.18 -0.87 37.48
C ARG A 278 -12.99 -1.57 36.39
N ASP A 279 -14.32 -1.61 36.52
CA ASP A 279 -15.19 -2.15 35.47
C ASP A 279 -15.17 -1.27 34.21
N ALA A 280 -15.25 0.06 34.37
CA ALA A 280 -15.11 1.01 33.26
C ALA A 280 -13.79 0.78 32.50
N LEU A 281 -12.68 0.64 33.22
CA LEU A 281 -11.36 0.36 32.66
C LEU A 281 -11.33 -0.96 31.89
N SER A 282 -11.67 -2.07 32.56
CA SER A 282 -11.49 -3.42 32.02
C SER A 282 -12.47 -3.77 30.90
N ARG A 283 -13.72 -3.32 30.99
CA ARG A 283 -14.80 -3.69 30.05
C ARG A 283 -14.97 -2.70 28.91
N LEU A 284 -14.75 -1.41 29.16
CA LEU A 284 -15.13 -0.34 28.22
C LEU A 284 -13.92 0.43 27.68
N ILE A 285 -13.06 0.96 28.56
CA ILE A 285 -11.98 1.88 28.17
C ILE A 285 -10.82 1.11 27.52
N LEU A 286 -10.20 0.16 28.21
CA LEU A 286 -8.99 -0.53 27.72
C LEU A 286 -9.25 -1.31 26.42
N PRO A 287 -10.34 -2.09 26.26
CA PRO A 287 -10.63 -2.74 24.98
C PRO A 287 -10.92 -1.76 23.84
N SER A 288 -11.42 -0.55 24.16
CA SER A 288 -11.60 0.50 23.16
C SER A 288 -10.27 1.14 22.77
N LEU A 289 -9.42 1.47 23.75
CA LEU A 289 -8.11 2.08 23.51
C LEU A 289 -7.15 1.11 22.81
N GLU A 290 -7.18 -0.19 23.16
CA GLU A 290 -6.42 -1.23 22.46
C GLU A 290 -6.78 -1.27 20.97
N ARG A 291 -8.08 -1.31 20.64
CA ARG A 291 -8.54 -1.27 19.24
C ARG A 291 -8.12 0.01 18.54
N GLU A 292 -8.22 1.15 19.22
CA GLU A 292 -7.82 2.45 18.68
C GLU A 292 -6.31 2.46 18.34
N VAL A 293 -5.45 2.07 19.28
CA VAL A 293 -4.00 2.04 19.08
C VAL A 293 -3.60 0.99 18.03
N ARG A 294 -4.20 -0.21 18.05
CA ARG A 294 -3.97 -1.24 17.01
C ARG A 294 -4.36 -0.74 15.62
N ARG A 295 -5.47 -0.01 15.50
CA ARG A 295 -5.92 0.60 14.25
C ARG A 295 -4.94 1.68 13.78
N GLU A 296 -4.51 2.58 14.67
CA GLU A 296 -3.53 3.61 14.32
C GLU A 296 -2.19 3.02 13.89
N MET A 297 -1.67 2.01 14.59
CA MET A 297 -0.45 1.31 14.16
C MET A 297 -0.64 0.65 12.80
N THR A 298 -1.81 0.07 12.53
CA THR A 298 -2.12 -0.56 11.24
C THR A 298 -2.21 0.49 10.14
N ASP A 299 -2.98 1.56 10.33
CA ASP A 299 -3.15 2.64 9.35
C ASP A 299 -1.80 3.29 9.01
N ALA A 300 -0.97 3.61 10.02
CA ALA A 300 0.38 4.14 9.81
C ALA A 300 1.31 3.15 9.10
N SER A 301 1.17 1.86 9.38
CA SER A 301 2.00 0.83 8.73
C SER A 301 1.59 0.59 7.28
N GLU A 302 0.30 0.65 6.98
CA GLU A 302 -0.23 0.57 5.62
C GLU A 302 0.18 1.80 4.80
N GLU A 303 0.04 3.01 5.33
CA GLU A 303 0.47 4.26 4.68
C GLU A 303 1.96 4.22 4.35
N HIS A 304 2.79 3.79 5.31
CA HIS A 304 4.21 3.62 5.11
C HIS A 304 4.54 2.57 4.04
N ALA A 305 3.89 1.40 4.09
CA ALA A 305 4.12 0.33 3.10
C ALA A 305 3.73 0.77 1.69
N ILE A 306 2.59 1.46 1.55
CA ILE A 306 2.12 2.02 0.27
C ILE A 306 3.13 3.05 -0.26
N ALA A 307 3.70 3.90 0.59
CA ALA A 307 4.74 4.84 0.16
C ALA A 307 6.00 4.13 -0.38
N VAL A 308 6.40 3.01 0.24
CA VAL A 308 7.50 2.16 -0.27
C VAL A 308 7.11 1.52 -1.61
N PHE A 309 5.90 0.98 -1.73
CA PHE A 309 5.39 0.40 -2.98
C PHE A 309 5.36 1.42 -4.11
N ALA A 310 4.92 2.65 -3.82
CA ALA A 310 4.90 3.75 -4.77
C ALA A 310 6.30 4.09 -5.30
N ARG A 311 7.31 4.15 -4.42
CA ARG A 311 8.71 4.37 -4.80
C ARG A 311 9.26 3.23 -5.66
N ASN A 312 8.99 1.99 -5.27
CA ASN A 312 9.41 0.82 -6.03
C ASN A 312 8.77 0.77 -7.42
N LEU A 313 7.46 1.03 -7.51
CA LEU A 313 6.75 1.11 -8.78
C LEU A 313 7.30 2.22 -9.68
N ARG A 314 7.51 3.43 -9.13
CA ARG A 314 8.10 4.55 -9.88
C ARG A 314 9.44 4.16 -10.50
N ASN A 315 10.32 3.57 -9.70
CA ASN A 315 11.64 3.16 -10.19
C ASN A 315 11.56 2.05 -11.23
N LEU A 316 10.62 1.13 -11.10
CA LEU A 316 10.39 0.06 -12.08
C LEU A 316 9.88 0.62 -13.42
N LEU A 317 8.94 1.57 -13.37
CA LEU A 317 8.37 2.20 -14.56
C LEU A 317 9.35 3.13 -15.30
N LEU A 318 10.23 3.79 -14.56
CA LEU A 318 11.20 4.74 -15.11
C LEU A 318 12.52 4.08 -15.54
N GLN A 319 12.60 2.75 -15.60
CA GLN A 319 13.80 2.08 -16.13
C GLN A 319 14.07 2.52 -17.58
N PRO A 320 15.35 2.67 -17.97
CA PRO A 320 15.71 3.06 -19.32
C PRO A 320 15.27 2.01 -20.34
N MET A 321 14.90 2.51 -21.52
CA MET A 321 14.49 1.72 -22.67
C MET A 321 15.70 1.14 -23.42
N VAL A 322 15.54 -0.06 -23.98
CA VAL A 322 16.54 -0.70 -24.84
C VAL A 322 16.07 -0.60 -26.29
N THR A 323 16.63 0.34 -27.04
CA THR A 323 16.21 0.64 -28.42
C THR A 323 17.04 -0.07 -29.48
N GLY A 324 16.42 -0.35 -30.64
CA GLY A 324 17.14 -0.77 -31.85
C GLY A 324 17.71 -2.18 -31.80
N ARG A 325 17.20 -3.05 -30.92
CA ARG A 325 17.66 -4.44 -30.77
C ARG A 325 16.52 -5.42 -31.00
N ILE A 326 16.83 -6.51 -31.71
CA ILE A 326 15.97 -7.69 -31.79
C ILE A 326 16.21 -8.55 -30.54
N VAL A 327 15.12 -8.95 -29.88
CA VAL A 327 15.13 -9.58 -28.55
C VAL A 327 14.56 -10.98 -28.62
N LEU A 328 15.28 -11.97 -28.08
CA LEU A 328 14.70 -13.27 -27.77
C LEU A 328 14.18 -13.25 -26.33
N ALA A 329 12.87 -13.30 -26.14
CA ALA A 329 12.25 -13.35 -24.82
C ALA A 329 11.94 -14.79 -24.40
N ILE A 330 12.35 -15.18 -23.19
CA ILE A 330 12.11 -16.51 -22.63
C ILE A 330 11.34 -16.37 -21.30
N ASP A 331 10.12 -16.91 -21.28
CA ASP A 331 9.31 -17.11 -20.08
C ASP A 331 9.56 -18.51 -19.49
N PRO A 332 10.33 -18.63 -18.39
CA PRO A 332 10.75 -19.92 -17.87
C PRO A 332 9.59 -20.79 -17.40
N GLY A 333 9.78 -22.11 -17.45
CA GLY A 333 8.78 -23.06 -16.98
C GLY A 333 9.30 -24.48 -16.91
N PHE A 334 8.82 -25.23 -15.91
CA PHE A 334 9.17 -26.64 -15.73
C PHE A 334 8.36 -27.55 -16.67
N LYS A 335 7.15 -27.93 -16.26
CA LYS A 335 6.35 -28.96 -16.95
C LYS A 335 5.80 -28.49 -18.30
N SER A 336 5.45 -27.22 -18.40
CA SER A 336 4.90 -26.61 -19.63
C SER A 336 5.98 -26.23 -20.65
N GLY A 337 7.27 -26.45 -20.33
CA GLY A 337 8.38 -25.87 -21.08
C GLY A 337 8.53 -24.36 -20.84
N CYS A 338 9.65 -23.82 -21.34
CA CYS A 338 9.95 -22.40 -21.37
C CYS A 338 9.45 -21.83 -22.70
N LYS A 339 8.69 -20.73 -22.67
CA LYS A 339 8.11 -20.15 -23.89
C LYS A 339 9.09 -19.13 -24.44
N ALA A 340 9.54 -19.32 -25.67
CA ALA A 340 10.46 -18.44 -26.36
C ALA A 340 9.70 -17.64 -27.43
N VAL A 341 9.96 -16.34 -27.52
CA VAL A 341 9.40 -15.46 -28.56
C VAL A 341 10.48 -14.50 -29.02
N VAL A 342 10.70 -14.40 -30.33
CA VAL A 342 11.55 -13.38 -30.94
C VAL A 342 10.72 -12.13 -31.18
N LEU A 343 11.24 -10.97 -30.77
CA LEU A 343 10.63 -9.66 -30.98
C LEU A 343 11.55 -8.79 -31.84
N ASP A 344 10.96 -8.08 -32.81
CA ASP A 344 11.67 -7.03 -33.54
C ASP A 344 12.02 -5.82 -32.64
N SER A 345 12.70 -4.83 -33.19
CA SER A 345 13.07 -3.60 -32.47
C SER A 345 11.89 -2.76 -31.99
N CYS A 346 10.69 -3.00 -32.53
CA CYS A 346 9.44 -2.34 -32.17
C CYS A 346 8.60 -3.18 -31.18
N GLY A 347 9.05 -4.39 -30.83
CA GLY A 347 8.34 -5.30 -29.95
C GLY A 347 7.26 -6.16 -30.62
N ASN A 348 7.24 -6.27 -31.95
CA ASN A 348 6.35 -7.19 -32.66
C ASN A 348 6.92 -8.61 -32.67
N PRO A 349 6.11 -9.64 -32.41
CA PRO A 349 6.58 -11.02 -32.44
C PRO A 349 6.88 -11.50 -33.88
N LEU A 350 8.06 -12.08 -34.07
CA LEU A 350 8.55 -12.61 -35.34
C LEU A 350 8.49 -14.14 -35.40
N ASP A 351 8.91 -14.82 -34.34
CA ASP A 351 8.92 -16.28 -34.23
C ASP A 351 8.67 -16.72 -32.77
N ARG A 352 8.26 -17.97 -32.55
CA ARG A 352 7.95 -18.52 -31.22
C ARG A 352 8.20 -20.02 -31.15
N ASP A 353 8.62 -20.49 -29.98
CA ASP A 353 8.81 -21.93 -29.73
C ASP A 353 8.67 -22.29 -28.24
N ILE A 354 8.52 -23.59 -27.93
CA ILE A 354 8.52 -24.13 -26.57
C ILE A 354 9.82 -24.90 -26.35
N LEU A 355 10.64 -24.38 -25.44
CA LEU A 355 11.94 -24.93 -25.09
C LEU A 355 11.83 -25.83 -23.85
N HIS A 356 12.13 -27.12 -24.00
CA HIS A 356 12.16 -28.07 -22.89
C HIS A 356 13.56 -28.15 -22.27
N ILE A 357 13.88 -27.15 -21.44
CA ILE A 357 15.21 -26.98 -20.81
C ILE A 357 15.38 -27.87 -19.56
N VAL A 358 14.27 -28.28 -18.94
CA VAL A 358 14.26 -29.15 -17.77
C VAL A 358 13.74 -30.53 -18.15
N GLY A 359 14.59 -31.56 -18.06
CA GLY A 359 14.20 -32.93 -18.43
C GLY A 359 15.37 -33.80 -18.90
N LYS A 360 15.12 -34.62 -19.92
CA LYS A 360 16.13 -35.54 -20.49
C LYS A 360 17.23 -34.75 -21.21
N ALA A 361 18.45 -35.29 -21.23
CA ALA A 361 19.60 -34.63 -21.87
C ALA A 361 19.37 -34.30 -23.35
N GLU A 362 18.65 -35.16 -24.08
CA GLU A 362 18.26 -34.94 -25.48
C GLU A 362 17.38 -33.71 -25.66
N GLN A 363 16.41 -33.49 -24.75
CA GLN A 363 15.53 -32.32 -24.78
C GLN A 363 16.30 -31.03 -24.47
N LYS A 364 17.21 -31.07 -23.48
CA LYS A 364 18.08 -29.92 -23.18
C LYS A 364 18.95 -29.57 -24.39
N LYS A 365 19.52 -30.57 -25.08
CA LYS A 365 20.33 -30.35 -26.29
C LYS A 365 19.49 -29.79 -27.45
N ALA A 366 18.29 -30.32 -27.68
CA ALA A 366 17.37 -29.80 -28.68
C ALA A 366 16.97 -28.33 -28.40
N ALA A 367 16.65 -28.01 -27.14
CA ALA A 367 16.38 -26.64 -26.72
C ALA A 367 17.59 -25.71 -26.93
N ALA A 368 18.81 -26.20 -26.63
CA ALA A 368 20.05 -25.46 -26.86
C ALA A 368 20.25 -25.13 -28.34
N SER A 369 20.11 -26.12 -29.23
CA SER A 369 20.18 -25.93 -30.68
C SER A 369 19.14 -24.94 -31.18
N ARG A 370 17.89 -25.06 -30.71
CA ARG A 370 16.82 -24.17 -31.12
C ARG A 370 17.04 -22.72 -30.68
N VAL A 371 17.62 -22.49 -29.50
CA VAL A 371 18.01 -21.13 -29.06
C VAL A 371 19.05 -20.54 -30.02
N ILE A 372 20.07 -21.32 -30.40
CA ILE A 372 21.11 -20.86 -31.33
C ILE A 372 20.50 -20.50 -32.69
N GLU A 373 19.60 -21.34 -33.20
CA GLU A 373 18.88 -21.10 -34.46
C GLU A 373 18.11 -19.78 -34.41
N LEU A 374 17.24 -19.59 -33.41
CA LEU A 374 16.44 -18.37 -33.24
C LEU A 374 17.31 -17.12 -33.14
N VAL A 375 18.43 -17.20 -32.40
CA VAL A 375 19.36 -16.07 -32.25
C VAL A 375 19.98 -15.69 -33.59
N ARG A 376 20.47 -16.65 -34.36
CA ARG A 376 21.18 -16.41 -35.62
C ARG A 376 20.26 -16.05 -36.78
N GLU A 377 19.13 -16.74 -36.90
CA GLU A 377 18.14 -16.51 -37.97
C GLU A 377 17.59 -15.09 -37.93
N HIS A 378 17.28 -14.59 -36.72
CA HIS A 378 16.69 -13.27 -36.54
C HIS A 378 17.70 -12.20 -36.14
N GLY A 379 18.98 -12.53 -36.00
CA GLY A 379 20.02 -11.57 -35.58
C GLY A 379 19.77 -10.98 -34.19
N CYS A 380 19.23 -11.77 -33.25
CA CYS A 380 18.97 -11.33 -31.89
C CYS A 380 20.28 -10.85 -31.23
N LYS A 381 20.23 -9.76 -30.47
CA LYS A 381 21.41 -9.23 -29.74
C LYS A 381 21.30 -9.32 -28.23
N VAL A 382 20.10 -9.58 -27.73
CA VAL A 382 19.85 -9.74 -26.29
C VAL A 382 18.78 -10.79 -26.06
N ILE A 383 18.95 -11.54 -24.97
CA ILE A 383 17.96 -12.51 -24.49
C ILE A 383 17.32 -11.97 -23.21
N ALA A 384 16.02 -11.70 -23.22
CA ALA A 384 15.26 -11.32 -22.04
C ALA A 384 14.73 -12.57 -21.32
N VAL A 385 15.01 -12.73 -20.03
CA VAL A 385 14.60 -13.91 -19.25
C VAL A 385 13.73 -13.48 -18.08
N GLY A 386 12.53 -14.05 -17.96
CA GLY A 386 11.67 -13.84 -16.80
C GLY A 386 12.33 -14.31 -15.50
N ASN A 387 12.17 -13.57 -14.41
CA ASN A 387 12.72 -13.92 -13.09
C ASN A 387 11.87 -14.95 -12.30
N GLY A 388 11.13 -15.78 -13.03
CA GLY A 388 10.16 -16.73 -12.51
C GLY A 388 10.67 -18.10 -12.15
N THR A 389 9.70 -18.99 -12.07
CA THR A 389 9.93 -20.41 -11.80
C THR A 389 10.71 -21.04 -12.94
N ALA A 390 11.82 -21.72 -12.63
CA ALA A 390 12.77 -22.31 -13.58
C ALA A 390 13.69 -21.31 -14.31
N GLY A 391 13.74 -20.03 -13.91
CA GLY A 391 14.62 -19.04 -14.53
C GLY A 391 16.10 -19.43 -14.48
N ARG A 392 16.54 -20.05 -13.38
CA ARG A 392 17.92 -20.47 -13.20
C ARG A 392 18.38 -21.53 -14.21
N GLU A 393 17.51 -22.49 -14.51
CA GLU A 393 17.78 -23.54 -15.50
C GLU A 393 17.96 -22.93 -16.89
N VAL A 394 17.16 -21.90 -17.22
CA VAL A 394 17.33 -21.10 -18.43
C VAL A 394 18.65 -20.34 -18.41
N GLU A 395 18.94 -19.59 -17.34
CA GLU A 395 20.19 -18.83 -17.22
C GLU A 395 21.43 -19.72 -17.36
N SER A 396 21.39 -20.93 -16.77
CA SER A 396 22.51 -21.89 -16.84
C SER A 396 22.74 -22.35 -18.27
N LEU A 397 21.65 -22.67 -19.00
CA LEU A 397 21.74 -23.02 -20.42
C LEU A 397 22.30 -21.85 -21.24
N LEU A 398 21.77 -20.65 -21.05
CA LEU A 398 22.20 -19.46 -21.79
C LEU A 398 23.67 -19.13 -21.52
N SER A 399 24.13 -19.27 -20.28
CA SER A 399 25.53 -19.04 -19.93
C SER A 399 26.46 -20.05 -20.61
N GLU A 400 26.08 -21.34 -20.63
CA GLU A 400 26.81 -22.38 -21.36
C GLU A 400 26.90 -22.03 -22.86
N LEU A 401 25.78 -21.62 -23.46
CA LEU A 401 25.72 -21.24 -24.88
C LEU A 401 26.52 -19.98 -25.21
N ILE A 402 26.39 -18.91 -24.41
CA ILE A 402 27.08 -17.62 -24.63
C ILE A 402 28.60 -17.77 -24.55
N VAL A 403 29.12 -18.59 -23.63
CA VAL A 403 30.56 -18.84 -23.52
C VAL A 403 31.03 -19.86 -24.57
N GLY A 404 30.15 -20.75 -25.02
CA GLY A 404 30.38 -21.80 -26.00
C GLY A 404 29.97 -21.38 -27.42
N GLU A 405 28.86 -21.95 -27.91
CA GLU A 405 28.45 -21.88 -29.31
C GLU A 405 28.07 -20.47 -29.80
N LEU A 406 27.70 -19.55 -28.90
CA LEU A 406 27.28 -18.18 -29.21
C LEU A 406 28.37 -17.13 -28.89
N LYS A 407 29.61 -17.56 -28.64
CA LYS A 407 30.70 -16.66 -28.24
C LYS A 407 31.02 -15.56 -29.28
N GLU A 408 30.86 -15.87 -30.56
CA GLU A 408 31.14 -14.95 -31.68
C GLU A 408 29.94 -14.06 -32.04
N ASP A 409 28.75 -14.35 -31.50
CA ASP A 409 27.49 -13.66 -31.84
C ASP A 409 27.28 -12.37 -31.02
N ASP A 410 28.15 -12.11 -30.02
CA ASP A 410 28.11 -10.97 -29.07
C ASP A 410 26.74 -10.83 -28.36
N ILE A 411 26.32 -11.94 -27.74
CA ILE A 411 25.02 -12.05 -27.06
C ILE A 411 25.20 -11.86 -25.56
N ALA A 412 24.26 -11.15 -24.96
CA ALA A 412 24.07 -11.12 -23.52
C ALA A 412 22.62 -11.40 -23.14
N TYR A 413 22.39 -11.81 -21.90
CA TYR A 413 21.04 -11.98 -21.37
C TYR A 413 20.74 -11.01 -20.23
N VAL A 414 19.47 -10.64 -20.06
CA VAL A 414 19.00 -9.74 -19.01
C VAL A 414 17.85 -10.42 -18.26
N ILE A 415 17.90 -10.32 -16.93
CA ILE A 415 16.78 -10.75 -16.08
C ILE A 415 15.75 -9.64 -16.01
N VAL A 416 14.52 -9.98 -16.37
CA VAL A 416 13.38 -9.07 -16.41
C VAL A 416 12.36 -9.49 -15.36
N ASN A 417 11.80 -8.51 -14.65
CA ASN A 417 10.72 -8.76 -13.72
C ASN A 417 9.48 -9.26 -14.46
N GLU A 418 9.02 -10.48 -14.17
CA GLU A 418 7.83 -11.07 -14.79
C GLU A 418 6.55 -10.84 -13.97
N ALA A 419 6.62 -10.17 -12.82
CA ALA A 419 5.46 -9.95 -11.96
C ALA A 419 4.33 -9.27 -12.76
N GLY A 420 3.13 -9.84 -12.70
CA GLY A 420 1.98 -9.39 -13.48
C GLY A 420 1.94 -9.86 -14.94
N ALA A 421 2.95 -10.57 -15.47
CA ALA A 421 2.93 -11.07 -16.86
C ALA A 421 1.82 -12.10 -17.09
N SER A 422 1.53 -12.94 -16.10
CA SER A 422 0.39 -13.88 -16.13
C SER A 422 -0.97 -13.18 -16.05
N VAL A 423 -1.05 -12.04 -15.35
CA VAL A 423 -2.24 -11.20 -15.28
C VAL A 423 -2.48 -10.53 -16.64
N TYR A 424 -1.44 -9.99 -17.25
CA TYR A 424 -1.49 -9.47 -18.61
C TYR A 424 -1.94 -10.56 -19.60
N SER A 425 -1.30 -11.72 -19.60
CA SER A 425 -1.49 -12.72 -20.66
C SER A 425 -2.89 -13.33 -20.74
N THR A 426 -3.62 -13.30 -19.62
CA THR A 426 -5.00 -13.77 -19.49
C THR A 426 -6.02 -12.63 -19.57
N SER A 427 -5.58 -11.38 -19.62
CA SER A 427 -6.44 -10.21 -19.70
C SER A 427 -7.21 -10.15 -21.03
N GLN A 428 -8.31 -9.40 -21.03
CA GLN A 428 -9.00 -9.08 -22.28
C GLN A 428 -8.13 -8.21 -23.20
N TYR A 429 -7.40 -7.25 -22.64
CA TYR A 429 -6.50 -6.38 -23.41
C TYR A 429 -5.47 -7.18 -24.22
N ALA A 430 -4.81 -8.17 -23.61
CA ALA A 430 -3.81 -8.99 -24.31
C ALA A 430 -4.45 -9.92 -25.37
N ARG A 431 -5.71 -10.33 -25.19
CA ARG A 431 -6.46 -11.09 -26.20
C ARG A 431 -6.77 -10.24 -27.43
N GLU A 432 -7.06 -8.97 -27.25
CA GLU A 432 -7.32 -8.02 -28.33
C GLU A 432 -6.00 -7.60 -29.03
N GLU A 433 -4.92 -7.40 -28.27
CA GLU A 433 -3.61 -7.02 -28.81
C GLU A 433 -2.93 -8.18 -29.57
N LEU A 434 -3.06 -9.42 -29.08
CA LEU A 434 -2.40 -10.61 -29.63
C LEU A 434 -3.41 -11.77 -29.78
N PRO A 435 -4.37 -11.67 -30.71
CA PRO A 435 -5.44 -12.65 -30.86
C PRO A 435 -4.91 -14.05 -31.23
N ASP A 436 -3.89 -14.11 -32.09
CA ASP A 436 -3.32 -15.37 -32.62
C ASP A 436 -2.26 -16.03 -31.69
N PHE A 437 -2.12 -15.52 -30.47
CA PHE A 437 -1.17 -16.03 -29.48
C PHE A 437 -1.90 -16.64 -28.29
N GLU A 438 -1.48 -17.83 -27.88
CA GLU A 438 -1.95 -18.41 -26.64
C GLU A 438 -1.45 -17.61 -25.42
N ALA A 439 -2.17 -17.72 -24.30
CA ALA A 439 -1.81 -17.00 -23.07
C ALA A 439 -0.36 -17.25 -22.62
N ALA A 440 0.17 -18.46 -22.84
CA ALA A 440 1.55 -18.79 -22.49
C ALA A 440 2.58 -17.93 -23.27
N PHE A 441 2.37 -17.71 -24.57
CA PHE A 441 3.27 -16.89 -25.40
C PHE A 441 3.06 -15.39 -25.20
N ARG A 442 1.83 -14.95 -24.89
CA ARG A 442 1.59 -13.53 -24.52
C ARG A 442 2.40 -13.11 -23.30
N GLY A 443 2.60 -14.01 -22.34
CA GLY A 443 3.48 -13.78 -21.19
C GLY A 443 4.93 -13.52 -21.62
N ALA A 444 5.49 -14.35 -22.50
CA ALA A 444 6.83 -14.18 -23.05
C ALA A 444 6.98 -12.89 -23.86
N VAL A 445 5.97 -12.53 -24.68
CA VAL A 445 5.93 -11.23 -25.38
C VAL A 445 6.02 -10.08 -24.39
N SER A 446 5.27 -10.12 -23.28
CA SER A 446 5.32 -9.07 -22.25
C SER A 446 6.70 -8.95 -21.61
N ILE A 447 7.38 -10.07 -21.35
CA ILE A 447 8.74 -10.07 -20.79
C ILE A 447 9.72 -9.36 -21.74
N GLY A 448 9.67 -9.66 -23.04
CA GLY A 448 10.53 -9.00 -24.02
C GLY A 448 10.22 -7.51 -24.17
N ARG A 449 8.94 -7.15 -24.24
CA ARG A 449 8.50 -5.75 -24.36
C ARG A 449 8.85 -4.91 -23.13
N ARG A 450 8.89 -5.48 -21.93
CA ARG A 450 9.37 -4.81 -20.72
C ARG A 450 10.84 -4.42 -20.80
N LEU A 451 11.67 -5.21 -21.49
CA LEU A 451 13.06 -4.83 -21.71
C LEU A 451 13.17 -3.67 -22.70
N LEU A 452 12.36 -3.69 -23.77
CA LEU A 452 12.35 -2.66 -24.80
C LEU A 452 11.84 -1.32 -24.24
N ASP A 453 10.67 -1.31 -23.61
CA ASP A 453 10.09 -0.14 -22.95
C ASP A 453 9.26 -0.56 -21.71
N PRO A 454 9.87 -0.51 -20.50
CA PRO A 454 9.21 -0.87 -19.25
C PRO A 454 7.91 -0.10 -19.01
N LEU A 455 7.88 1.20 -19.30
CA LEU A 455 6.72 2.05 -19.02
C LEU A 455 5.53 1.61 -19.89
N SER A 456 5.72 1.59 -21.22
CA SER A 456 4.66 1.28 -22.18
C SER A 456 4.07 -0.12 -22.02
N GLU A 457 4.85 -1.08 -21.54
CA GLU A 457 4.39 -2.44 -21.31
C GLU A 457 3.73 -2.62 -19.93
N LEU A 458 4.29 -2.04 -18.86
CA LEU A 458 3.75 -2.22 -17.50
C LEU A 458 2.43 -1.47 -17.27
N VAL A 459 2.17 -0.36 -17.96
CA VAL A 459 0.88 0.37 -17.86
C VAL A 459 -0.34 -0.43 -18.35
N LYS A 460 -0.11 -1.50 -19.12
CA LYS A 460 -1.15 -2.43 -19.58
C LYS A 460 -1.69 -3.32 -18.46
N ILE A 461 -0.97 -3.38 -17.34
CA ILE A 461 -1.34 -4.17 -16.16
C ILE A 461 -1.92 -3.22 -15.12
N GLU A 462 -2.94 -3.69 -14.39
CA GLU A 462 -3.41 -2.96 -13.21
C GLU A 462 -2.27 -2.82 -12.19
N PRO A 463 -1.92 -1.61 -11.72
CA PRO A 463 -0.71 -1.38 -10.94
C PRO A 463 -0.63 -2.20 -9.64
N ALA A 464 -1.78 -2.46 -9.00
CA ALA A 464 -1.87 -3.30 -7.81
C ALA A 464 -1.56 -4.79 -8.04
N ASN A 465 -1.52 -5.23 -9.29
CA ASN A 465 -1.12 -6.59 -9.69
C ASN A 465 0.36 -6.65 -10.10
N ILE A 466 1.06 -5.52 -10.14
CA ILE A 466 2.52 -5.48 -10.30
C ILE A 466 3.12 -5.70 -8.90
N GLY A 467 3.93 -6.75 -8.73
CA GLY A 467 4.55 -7.06 -7.44
C GLY A 467 5.62 -6.05 -7.08
N VAL A 468 5.30 -5.07 -6.23
CA VAL A 468 6.18 -3.93 -5.88
C VAL A 468 6.59 -3.91 -4.41
N GLY A 469 6.11 -4.85 -3.60
CA GLY A 469 6.66 -5.02 -2.26
C GLY A 469 6.04 -6.13 -1.41
N LEU A 470 6.65 -6.32 -0.23
CA LEU A 470 6.18 -7.27 0.77
C LEU A 470 4.86 -6.80 1.37
N TYR A 471 3.94 -7.73 1.63
CA TYR A 471 2.64 -7.44 2.26
C TYR A 471 1.70 -6.56 1.41
N GLN A 472 1.93 -6.45 0.10
CA GLN A 472 1.06 -5.71 -0.81
C GLN A 472 -0.41 -6.18 -0.78
N HIS A 473 -0.66 -7.48 -0.61
CA HIS A 473 -2.02 -8.02 -0.46
C HIS A 473 -2.59 -7.89 0.96
N ASP A 474 -1.80 -7.39 1.92
CA ASP A 474 -2.17 -7.28 3.32
C ASP A 474 -2.60 -5.85 3.72
N VAL A 475 -2.52 -4.88 2.79
CA VAL A 475 -2.98 -3.49 2.93
C VAL A 475 -4.37 -3.28 2.33
N LYS A 476 -5.04 -2.15 2.64
CA LYS A 476 -6.35 -1.81 2.07
C LYS A 476 -6.27 -1.60 0.56
N ALA A 477 -6.99 -2.43 -0.21
CA ALA A 477 -6.97 -2.42 -1.68
C ALA A 477 -7.23 -1.02 -2.27
N ARG A 478 -8.32 -0.34 -1.86
CA ARG A 478 -8.66 0.98 -2.41
C ARG A 478 -7.53 2.00 -2.31
N HIS A 479 -6.84 2.07 -1.16
CA HIS A 479 -5.73 3.01 -0.96
C HIS A 479 -4.52 2.61 -1.82
N LEU A 480 -4.25 1.31 -1.95
CA LEU A 480 -3.20 0.80 -2.81
C LEU A 480 -3.45 1.19 -4.28
N HIS A 481 -4.64 0.92 -4.82
CA HIS A 481 -4.99 1.27 -6.21
C HIS A 481 -4.82 2.76 -6.45
N THR A 482 -5.47 3.63 -5.66
CA THR A 482 -5.37 5.08 -5.82
C THR A 482 -3.93 5.58 -5.78
N SER A 483 -3.10 5.05 -4.86
CA SER A 483 -1.71 5.48 -4.75
C SER A 483 -0.84 5.01 -5.93
N LEU A 484 -1.02 3.77 -6.38
CA LEU A 484 -0.21 3.22 -7.48
C LEU A 484 -0.64 3.77 -8.83
N ASP A 485 -1.94 3.99 -9.07
CA ASP A 485 -2.45 4.65 -10.27
C ASP A 485 -1.88 6.07 -10.40
N ALA A 486 -1.85 6.83 -9.31
CA ALA A 486 -1.24 8.14 -9.29
C ALA A 486 0.26 8.07 -9.60
N VAL A 487 0.98 7.02 -9.19
CA VAL A 487 2.40 6.84 -9.57
C VAL A 487 2.55 6.60 -11.06
N VAL A 488 1.67 5.79 -11.66
CA VAL A 488 1.67 5.56 -13.11
C VAL A 488 1.40 6.86 -13.85
N GLU A 489 0.36 7.60 -13.47
CA GLU A 489 0.07 8.93 -14.02
C GLU A 489 1.30 9.85 -13.91
N GLY A 490 1.92 9.93 -12.74
CA GLY A 490 3.15 10.70 -12.53
C GLY A 490 4.30 10.28 -13.46
N CYS A 491 4.51 8.99 -13.69
CA CYS A 491 5.57 8.48 -14.58
C CYS A 491 5.28 8.72 -16.06
N VAL A 492 4.03 8.52 -16.50
CA VAL A 492 3.62 8.73 -17.89
C VAL A 492 3.76 10.20 -18.28
N ASN A 493 3.24 11.09 -17.45
CA ASN A 493 3.38 12.54 -17.67
C ASN A 493 4.83 13.00 -17.46
N TYR A 494 5.53 12.35 -16.51
CA TYR A 494 6.99 12.18 -16.41
C TYR A 494 7.73 12.31 -17.74
N VAL A 495 7.61 11.21 -18.49
CA VAL A 495 8.28 10.96 -19.76
C VAL A 495 7.66 11.78 -20.91
N GLY A 496 6.34 11.90 -20.91
CA GLY A 496 5.55 12.40 -22.04
C GLY A 496 5.34 11.30 -23.08
N VAL A 497 4.28 11.43 -23.87
CA VAL A 497 3.78 10.36 -24.74
C VAL A 497 3.74 10.84 -26.19
N ASP A 498 4.29 10.08 -27.12
CA ASP A 498 4.07 10.33 -28.55
C ASP A 498 2.67 9.81 -28.94
N VAL A 499 1.80 10.74 -29.33
CA VAL A 499 0.39 10.45 -29.61
C VAL A 499 0.20 9.50 -30.81
N ASN A 500 1.13 9.51 -31.76
CA ASN A 500 1.03 8.73 -32.99
C ASN A 500 1.43 7.27 -32.81
N THR A 501 2.25 6.96 -31.80
CA THR A 501 2.73 5.60 -31.53
C THR A 501 2.13 4.98 -30.27
N ALA A 502 1.68 5.80 -29.32
CA ALA A 502 1.18 5.32 -28.03
C ALA A 502 -0.04 4.41 -28.12
N SER A 503 -0.15 3.51 -27.14
CA SER A 503 -1.29 2.63 -26.94
C SER A 503 -2.40 3.30 -26.12
N PRO A 504 -3.66 2.83 -26.21
CA PRO A 504 -4.73 3.30 -25.32
C PRO A 504 -4.39 3.17 -23.83
N ALA A 505 -3.67 2.11 -23.45
CA ALA A 505 -3.29 1.84 -22.06
C ALA A 505 -2.31 2.89 -21.50
N LEU A 506 -1.47 3.49 -22.36
CA LEU A 506 -0.57 4.56 -21.99
C LEU A 506 -1.29 5.92 -21.99
N LEU A 507 -2.07 6.20 -23.04
CA LEU A 507 -2.80 7.46 -23.20
C LEU A 507 -3.81 7.74 -22.08
N ARG A 508 -4.46 6.71 -21.52
CA ARG A 508 -5.42 6.90 -20.42
C ARG A 508 -4.82 7.50 -19.14
N TYR A 509 -3.49 7.42 -18.98
CA TYR A 509 -2.75 7.97 -17.84
C TYR A 509 -2.14 9.35 -18.14
N VAL A 510 -2.32 9.89 -19.34
CA VAL A 510 -1.98 11.28 -19.62
C VAL A 510 -2.93 12.18 -18.85
N ALA A 511 -2.39 13.19 -18.17
CA ALA A 511 -3.14 14.13 -17.37
C ALA A 511 -4.30 14.73 -18.18
N GLY A 512 -5.52 14.69 -17.63
CA GLY A 512 -6.73 15.19 -18.31
C GLY A 512 -7.36 14.24 -19.32
N LEU A 513 -6.75 13.08 -19.61
CA LEU A 513 -7.35 12.04 -20.44
C LEU A 513 -8.00 10.94 -19.61
N ASN A 514 -8.86 10.17 -20.26
CA ASN A 514 -9.48 8.97 -19.70
C ASN A 514 -9.51 7.86 -20.75
N GLN A 515 -9.99 6.67 -20.37
CA GLN A 515 -10.05 5.51 -21.26
C GLN A 515 -10.84 5.78 -22.57
N ALA A 516 -11.93 6.55 -22.51
CA ALA A 516 -12.76 6.82 -23.67
C ALA A 516 -12.04 7.75 -24.67
N VAL A 517 -11.44 8.84 -24.18
CA VAL A 517 -10.65 9.76 -25.04
C VAL A 517 -9.42 9.07 -25.60
N ALA A 518 -8.72 8.26 -24.79
CA ALA A 518 -7.58 7.47 -25.26
C ALA A 518 -7.96 6.54 -26.43
N LYS A 519 -9.11 5.88 -26.37
CA LYS A 519 -9.63 5.07 -27.50
C LYS A 519 -9.98 5.94 -28.70
N GLY A 520 -10.64 7.09 -28.47
CA GLY A 520 -11.00 8.05 -29.51
C GLY A 520 -9.79 8.59 -30.28
N ILE A 521 -8.65 8.82 -29.62
CA ILE A 521 -7.40 9.22 -30.28
C ILE A 521 -6.94 8.15 -31.28
N ILE A 522 -7.03 6.86 -30.91
CA ILE A 522 -6.63 5.77 -31.81
C ILE A 522 -7.60 5.65 -32.99
N GLU A 523 -8.90 5.75 -32.73
CA GLU A 523 -9.93 5.72 -33.77
C GLU A 523 -9.77 6.90 -34.75
N TRP A 524 -9.46 8.08 -34.23
CA TRP A 524 -9.20 9.27 -35.03
C TRP A 524 -7.98 9.08 -35.93
N ARG A 525 -6.84 8.61 -35.40
CA ARG A 525 -5.61 8.44 -36.21
C ARG A 525 -5.74 7.31 -37.22
N ALA A 526 -6.53 6.27 -36.92
CA ALA A 526 -6.85 5.22 -37.87
C ALA A 526 -7.71 5.73 -39.05
N ALA A 527 -8.59 6.70 -38.79
CA ALA A 527 -9.48 7.26 -39.81
C ALA A 527 -8.84 8.41 -40.62
N LYS A 528 -8.02 9.26 -39.99
CA LYS A 528 -7.50 10.50 -40.59
C LYS A 528 -5.99 10.49 -40.84
N GLY A 529 -5.27 9.45 -40.43
CA GLY A 529 -3.81 9.41 -40.44
C GLY A 529 -3.18 10.02 -39.18
N PRO A 530 -1.84 10.13 -39.13
CA PRO A 530 -1.13 10.64 -37.97
C PRO A 530 -1.49 12.10 -37.67
N PHE A 531 -1.46 12.47 -36.39
CA PHE A 531 -1.55 13.87 -35.97
C PHE A 531 -0.29 14.62 -36.44
N THR A 532 -0.51 15.82 -36.98
CA THR A 532 0.55 16.71 -37.48
C THR A 532 0.61 18.04 -36.72
N SER A 533 -0.42 18.35 -35.92
CA SER A 533 -0.46 19.51 -35.03
C SER A 533 -1.27 19.19 -33.78
N ARG A 534 -0.85 19.75 -32.64
CA ARG A 534 -1.59 19.65 -31.37
C ARG A 534 -3.03 20.16 -31.46
N GLU A 535 -3.32 21.13 -32.33
CA GLU A 535 -4.67 21.68 -32.51
C GLU A 535 -5.71 20.63 -32.94
N GLN A 536 -5.27 19.61 -33.70
CA GLN A 536 -6.12 18.53 -34.17
C GLN A 536 -6.67 17.66 -33.02
N PHE A 537 -6.09 17.72 -31.82
CA PHE A 537 -6.61 17.01 -30.66
C PHE A 537 -8.04 17.42 -30.30
N ARG A 538 -8.42 18.69 -30.55
CA ARG A 538 -9.79 19.18 -30.32
C ARG A 538 -10.84 18.51 -31.22
N GLU A 539 -10.42 17.89 -32.32
CA GLU A 539 -11.31 17.17 -33.22
C GLU A 539 -11.68 15.77 -32.69
N VAL A 540 -11.01 15.29 -31.63
CA VAL A 540 -11.27 13.98 -31.04
C VAL A 540 -12.51 14.08 -30.12
N PRO A 541 -13.55 13.25 -30.32
CA PRO A 541 -14.72 13.25 -29.45
C PRO A 541 -14.37 13.06 -27.97
N GLY A 542 -14.86 13.95 -27.12
CA GLY A 542 -14.58 13.95 -25.67
C GLY A 542 -13.29 14.69 -25.26
N PHE A 543 -12.46 15.11 -26.21
CA PHE A 543 -11.25 15.91 -25.95
C PHE A 543 -11.56 17.42 -25.98
N GLY A 544 -12.35 17.87 -25.00
CA GLY A 544 -12.72 19.29 -24.88
C GLY A 544 -11.60 20.20 -24.35
N ASP A 545 -11.85 21.51 -24.29
CA ASP A 545 -10.83 22.52 -23.94
C ASP A 545 -10.15 22.29 -22.58
N ALA A 546 -10.89 21.85 -21.56
CA ALA A 546 -10.32 21.54 -20.26
C ALA A 546 -9.33 20.36 -20.34
N ALA A 547 -9.70 19.30 -21.07
CA ALA A 547 -8.80 18.18 -21.32
C ALA A 547 -7.60 18.62 -22.18
N PHE A 548 -7.82 19.49 -23.18
CA PHE A 548 -6.76 20.06 -24.02
C PHE A 548 -5.70 20.74 -23.16
N VAL A 549 -6.08 21.70 -22.32
CA VAL A 549 -5.14 22.40 -21.44
C VAL A 549 -4.39 21.42 -20.55
N GLN A 550 -5.08 20.46 -19.93
CA GLN A 550 -4.42 19.52 -19.01
C GLN A 550 -3.47 18.53 -19.72
N ALA A 551 -3.78 18.10 -20.95
CA ALA A 551 -3.09 17.01 -21.62
C ALA A 551 -2.03 17.44 -22.63
N VAL A 552 -2.24 18.57 -23.33
CA VAL A 552 -1.54 18.86 -24.59
C VAL A 552 -0.02 18.97 -24.43
N GLY A 553 0.48 19.51 -23.33
CA GLY A 553 1.93 19.59 -23.08
C GLY A 553 2.59 18.24 -22.78
N PHE A 554 1.80 17.21 -22.47
CA PHE A 554 2.28 15.84 -22.24
C PHE A 554 2.24 14.97 -23.50
N LEU A 555 1.54 15.44 -24.55
CA LEU A 555 1.43 14.79 -25.85
C LEU A 555 2.45 15.39 -26.82
N LYS A 556 3.34 14.54 -27.31
CA LYS A 556 4.38 14.89 -28.29
C LYS A 556 3.93 14.47 -29.69
N ILE A 557 4.33 15.24 -30.69
CA ILE A 557 4.24 14.89 -32.11
C ILE A 557 5.66 14.99 -32.68
N ALA A 558 6.31 13.84 -32.88
CA ALA A 558 7.72 13.81 -33.30
C ALA A 558 7.93 14.50 -34.66
N ASP A 559 7.09 14.15 -35.64
CA ASP A 559 7.15 14.68 -37.02
C ASP A 559 6.05 15.74 -37.28
N GLY A 560 5.81 16.61 -36.30
CA GLY A 560 4.78 17.65 -36.37
C GLY A 560 5.17 18.81 -37.29
N MET A 561 4.18 19.59 -37.74
CA MET A 561 4.42 20.81 -38.53
C MET A 561 5.14 21.90 -37.71
N ASN A 562 4.89 21.95 -36.41
CA ASN A 562 5.58 22.85 -35.48
C ASN A 562 6.64 22.05 -34.70
N PRO A 563 7.94 22.38 -34.82
CA PRO A 563 9.01 21.71 -34.09
C PRO A 563 8.83 21.69 -32.57
N LEU A 564 8.16 22.70 -31.99
CA LEU A 564 7.88 22.77 -30.56
C LEU A 564 6.91 21.68 -30.09
N ASP A 565 6.10 21.09 -30.97
CA ASP A 565 5.17 19.99 -30.65
C ASP A 565 5.93 18.69 -30.28
N SER A 566 7.20 18.57 -30.65
CA SER A 566 8.09 17.46 -30.23
C SER A 566 8.61 17.62 -28.79
N THR A 567 8.46 18.82 -28.21
CA THR A 567 8.98 19.17 -26.88
C THR A 567 7.91 19.10 -25.79
N ARG A 568 8.32 19.24 -24.53
CA ARG A 568 7.41 19.41 -23.38
C ARG A 568 6.92 20.84 -23.17
N ILE A 569 7.27 21.78 -24.06
CA ILE A 569 6.80 23.17 -23.94
C ILE A 569 5.29 23.17 -24.19
N HIS A 570 4.52 23.74 -23.27
CA HIS A 570 3.08 23.86 -23.43
C HIS A 570 2.73 24.90 -24.50
N PRO A 571 1.68 24.73 -25.32
CA PRO A 571 1.26 25.71 -26.34
C PRO A 571 1.04 27.12 -25.79
N GLU A 572 0.59 27.25 -24.54
CA GLU A 572 0.44 28.55 -23.86
C GLU A 572 1.77 29.34 -23.75
N SER A 573 2.91 28.67 -23.89
CA SER A 573 4.25 29.23 -23.78
C SER A 573 4.98 29.33 -25.12
N TYR A 574 4.36 29.00 -26.25
CA TYR A 574 5.01 29.05 -27.57
C TYR A 574 5.51 30.46 -27.92
N GLN A 575 4.70 31.48 -27.66
CA GLN A 575 5.11 32.87 -27.89
C GLN A 575 6.31 33.28 -27.03
N VAL A 576 6.48 32.70 -25.83
CA VAL A 576 7.64 32.96 -24.98
C VAL A 576 8.86 32.23 -25.53
N ALA A 577 8.70 30.97 -25.94
CA ALA A 577 9.75 30.15 -26.54
C ALA A 577 10.30 30.78 -27.82
N GLU A 578 9.43 31.24 -28.73
CA GLU A 578 9.85 31.89 -29.98
C GLU A 578 10.58 33.20 -29.72
N ARG A 579 10.08 34.08 -28.83
CA ARG A 579 10.80 35.31 -28.45
C ARG A 579 12.18 35.03 -27.85
N LEU A 580 12.33 33.94 -27.10
CA LEU A 580 13.63 33.54 -26.55
C LEU A 580 14.59 33.05 -27.66
N LEU A 581 14.10 32.27 -28.62
CA LEU A 581 14.87 31.81 -29.78
C LEU A 581 15.33 32.98 -30.66
N GLU A 582 14.45 33.94 -30.92
CA GLU A 582 14.76 35.17 -31.67
C GLU A 582 15.88 35.97 -30.98
N LYS A 583 15.85 36.08 -29.65
CA LYS A 583 16.90 36.75 -28.87
C LYS A 583 18.25 36.05 -28.97
N MET A 584 18.26 34.75 -29.24
CA MET A 584 19.46 33.94 -29.49
C MET A 584 19.91 33.95 -30.95
N ASP A 585 19.22 34.68 -31.84
CA ASP A 585 19.45 34.64 -33.30
C ASP A 585 19.28 33.20 -33.86
N THR A 586 18.23 32.52 -33.40
CA THR A 586 17.88 31.14 -33.79
C THR A 586 16.38 31.02 -34.03
N SER A 587 15.95 29.92 -34.66
CA SER A 587 14.53 29.62 -34.90
C SER A 587 14.13 28.24 -34.38
N SER A 588 12.83 28.01 -34.14
CA SER A 588 12.34 26.69 -33.69
C SER A 588 12.59 25.58 -34.70
N ALA A 589 12.70 25.90 -36.00
CA ALA A 589 13.08 24.95 -37.04
C ALA A 589 14.49 24.36 -36.85
N GLU A 590 15.38 25.09 -36.18
CA GLU A 590 16.76 24.63 -35.90
C GLU A 590 16.83 23.66 -34.70
N LEU A 591 15.75 23.48 -33.93
CA LEU A 591 15.71 22.54 -32.80
C LEU A 591 15.74 21.07 -33.24
N VAL A 592 15.20 20.77 -34.42
CA VAL A 592 15.14 19.41 -35.00
C VAL A 592 16.32 19.14 -35.94
N ASP A 593 17.10 20.15 -36.31
CA ASP A 593 18.29 20.02 -37.13
C ASP A 593 19.52 19.73 -36.24
N ARG A 594 19.99 18.47 -36.28
CA ARG A 594 21.12 18.00 -35.45
C ARG A 594 22.40 18.82 -35.63
N ASP A 595 22.63 19.37 -36.82
CA ASP A 595 23.86 20.12 -37.12
C ASP A 595 23.77 21.56 -36.61
N LYS A 596 22.56 22.14 -36.56
CA LYS A 596 22.33 23.51 -36.08
C LYS A 596 22.02 23.61 -34.59
N HIS A 597 21.60 22.51 -33.96
CA HIS A 597 21.28 22.43 -32.53
C HIS A 597 22.40 22.89 -31.59
N GLN A 598 23.66 22.71 -31.99
CA GLN A 598 24.81 23.14 -31.19
C GLN A 598 24.83 24.67 -30.99
N LYS A 599 24.39 25.44 -32.00
CA LYS A 599 24.29 26.92 -31.91
C LYS A 599 23.36 27.34 -30.78
N ILE A 600 22.20 26.66 -30.65
CA ILE A 600 21.21 26.92 -29.61
C ILE A 600 21.80 26.59 -28.24
N THR A 601 22.45 25.43 -28.09
CA THR A 601 23.07 25.00 -26.83
C THR A 601 24.14 25.99 -26.36
N ASP A 602 24.97 26.48 -27.29
CA ASP A 602 26.02 27.46 -26.97
C ASP A 602 25.42 28.83 -26.61
N ALA A 603 24.36 29.26 -27.29
CA ALA A 603 23.66 30.51 -27.00
C ALA A 603 22.99 30.50 -25.62
N VAL A 604 22.30 29.40 -25.29
CA VAL A 604 21.66 29.17 -23.98
C VAL A 604 22.65 29.35 -22.82
N SER A 605 23.87 28.83 -22.97
CA SER A 605 24.90 28.89 -21.91
C SER A 605 25.32 30.32 -21.51
N LYS A 606 25.02 31.32 -22.36
CA LYS A 606 25.40 32.72 -22.19
C LYS A 606 24.26 33.59 -21.65
N ILE A 607 23.06 33.01 -21.45
CA ILE A 607 21.87 33.74 -21.01
C ILE A 607 21.84 33.84 -19.48
N ASP A 608 21.60 35.06 -18.98
CA ASP A 608 21.13 35.26 -17.60
C ASP A 608 19.61 35.04 -17.54
N LEU A 609 19.20 33.87 -17.03
CA LEU A 609 17.80 33.50 -16.91
C LEU A 609 16.98 34.49 -16.08
N SER A 610 17.56 35.16 -15.09
CA SER A 610 16.81 36.10 -14.25
C SER A 610 16.49 37.36 -15.03
N ALA A 611 17.50 37.96 -15.67
CA ALA A 611 17.34 39.17 -16.46
C ALA A 611 16.37 38.96 -17.65
N VAL A 612 16.48 37.81 -18.31
CA VAL A 612 15.59 37.48 -19.45
C VAL A 612 14.17 37.17 -18.99
N ALA A 613 13.98 36.53 -17.84
CA ALA A 613 12.65 36.31 -17.29
C ALA A 613 11.93 37.64 -17.00
N ASP A 614 12.64 38.60 -16.40
CA ASP A 614 12.13 39.94 -16.13
C ASP A 614 11.80 40.70 -17.43
N GLU A 615 12.66 40.61 -18.45
CA GLU A 615 12.46 41.23 -19.76
C GLU A 615 11.24 40.66 -20.50
N LEU A 616 11.05 39.34 -20.46
CA LEU A 616 9.95 38.65 -21.14
C LEU A 616 8.64 38.68 -20.36
N GLY A 617 8.68 39.09 -19.09
CA GLY A 617 7.52 39.17 -18.19
C GLY A 617 7.01 37.79 -17.75
N VAL A 618 7.91 36.82 -17.57
CA VAL A 618 7.56 35.44 -17.24
C VAL A 618 8.28 34.94 -16.00
N GLY A 619 7.78 33.83 -15.44
CA GLY A 619 8.42 33.17 -14.31
C GLY A 619 9.78 32.57 -14.67
N ARG A 620 10.73 32.60 -13.72
CA ARG A 620 12.08 32.05 -13.92
C ARG A 620 12.06 30.53 -14.09
N LEU A 621 11.15 29.82 -13.40
CA LEU A 621 11.07 28.35 -13.51
C LEU A 621 10.54 27.95 -14.89
N LEU A 622 9.51 28.62 -15.39
CA LEU A 622 9.04 28.43 -16.76
C LEU A 622 10.15 28.63 -17.79
N LEU A 623 10.93 29.71 -17.68
CA LEU A 623 12.02 29.99 -18.62
C LEU A 623 13.11 28.91 -18.56
N ALA A 624 13.46 28.44 -17.35
CA ALA A 624 14.42 27.35 -17.17
C ALA A 624 13.93 26.05 -17.83
N ASP A 625 12.64 25.73 -17.72
CA ASP A 625 12.05 24.53 -18.33
C ASP A 625 12.04 24.63 -19.86
N ILE A 626 11.73 25.80 -20.43
CA ILE A 626 11.82 26.04 -21.89
C ILE A 626 13.26 25.84 -22.37
N VAL A 627 14.23 26.43 -21.65
CA VAL A 627 15.65 26.32 -21.99
C VAL A 627 16.15 24.87 -21.94
N GLU A 628 15.70 24.07 -20.96
CA GLU A 628 16.02 22.65 -20.92
C GLU A 628 15.56 21.92 -22.19
N GLN A 629 14.35 22.24 -22.67
CA GLN A 629 13.82 21.68 -23.92
C GLN A 629 14.57 22.15 -25.16
N PHE A 630 15.16 23.34 -25.14
CA PHE A 630 16.02 23.82 -26.23
C PHE A 630 17.39 23.15 -26.25
N VAL A 631 17.91 22.68 -25.11
CA VAL A 631 19.19 21.96 -25.08
C VAL A 631 19.00 20.49 -25.44
N ARG A 632 17.84 19.90 -25.10
CA ARG A 632 17.54 18.47 -25.28
C ARG A 632 16.07 18.27 -25.73
N PRO A 633 15.70 18.66 -26.95
CA PRO A 633 14.32 18.58 -27.45
C PRO A 633 13.87 17.12 -27.52
N GLY A 634 12.65 16.87 -27.04
CA GLY A 634 12.02 15.54 -27.10
C GLY A 634 12.66 14.44 -26.24
N ARG A 635 13.75 14.74 -25.50
CA ARG A 635 14.53 13.76 -24.74
C ARG A 635 13.71 12.99 -23.71
N ASP A 636 13.90 11.68 -23.68
CA ASP A 636 13.35 10.82 -22.64
C ASP A 636 14.14 11.00 -21.34
N PRO A 637 13.50 11.31 -20.19
CA PRO A 637 14.23 11.59 -18.96
C PRO A 637 14.81 10.31 -18.33
N ARG A 638 14.50 9.13 -18.87
CA ARG A 638 15.02 7.83 -18.43
C ARG A 638 16.41 7.54 -19.02
N GLU A 639 16.81 8.21 -20.10
CA GLU A 639 18.14 8.02 -20.73
C GLU A 639 19.31 8.36 -19.78
N ASP A 640 19.08 9.19 -18.77
CA ASP A 640 20.09 9.55 -17.76
C ASP A 640 20.24 8.49 -16.65
N LEU A 641 19.44 7.42 -16.67
CA LEU A 641 19.43 6.38 -15.63
C LEU A 641 20.36 5.20 -15.97
N PRO A 642 20.85 4.45 -14.96
CA PRO A 642 21.75 3.32 -15.20
C PRO A 642 21.12 2.24 -16.08
N GLU A 643 21.88 1.78 -17.08
CA GLU A 643 21.46 0.69 -17.97
C GLU A 643 21.23 -0.64 -17.21
N PRO A 644 20.38 -1.53 -17.75
CA PRO A 644 20.18 -2.87 -17.20
C PRO A 644 21.49 -3.67 -17.15
N LEU A 645 21.61 -4.57 -16.17
CA LEU A 645 22.76 -5.46 -16.06
C LEU A 645 22.66 -6.61 -17.07
N PHE A 646 23.47 -6.55 -18.12
CA PHE A 646 23.68 -7.65 -19.06
C PHE A 646 24.62 -8.70 -18.45
N LYS A 647 24.15 -9.95 -18.38
CA LYS A 647 24.88 -11.10 -17.79
C LYS A 647 25.41 -12.04 -18.89
N GLN A 648 26.47 -12.76 -18.54
CA GLN A 648 27.11 -13.80 -19.38
C GLN A 648 27.35 -15.13 -18.63
N GLY A 649 27.00 -15.24 -17.33
CA GLY A 649 27.31 -16.41 -16.49
C GLY A 649 26.40 -16.59 -15.27
N VAL A 650 26.29 -17.82 -14.76
CA VAL A 650 25.49 -18.21 -13.56
C VAL A 650 26.37 -18.74 -12.43
N LEU A 651 25.98 -18.44 -11.18
CA LEU A 651 26.64 -18.87 -9.94
C LEU A 651 25.80 -19.88 -9.15
N LYS A 652 26.40 -20.92 -8.55
CA LYS A 652 25.72 -21.84 -7.61
C LYS A 652 25.91 -21.44 -6.15
N PHE A 653 25.00 -21.90 -5.29
CA PHE A 653 25.08 -21.59 -3.86
C PHE A 653 26.33 -22.22 -3.24
N GLU A 654 26.69 -23.41 -3.72
CA GLU A 654 27.90 -24.13 -3.31
C GLU A 654 29.19 -23.40 -3.72
N ASP A 655 29.12 -22.53 -4.74
CA ASP A 655 30.25 -21.74 -5.23
C ASP A 655 30.43 -20.44 -4.41
N LEU A 656 29.52 -20.15 -3.46
CA LEU A 656 29.59 -18.94 -2.65
C LEU A 656 30.52 -19.13 -1.47
N GLU A 657 31.48 -18.22 -1.36
CA GLU A 657 32.35 -18.09 -0.20
C GLU A 657 32.12 -16.74 0.49
N VAL A 658 32.24 -16.72 1.81
CA VAL A 658 32.18 -15.45 2.56
C VAL A 658 33.34 -14.56 2.11
N GLY A 659 33.03 -13.32 1.74
CA GLY A 659 33.96 -12.35 1.17
C GLY A 659 34.00 -12.32 -0.36
N MET A 660 33.33 -13.24 -1.06
CA MET A 660 33.25 -13.25 -2.52
C MET A 660 32.57 -11.98 -3.05
N GLU A 661 33.18 -11.33 -4.04
CA GLU A 661 32.61 -10.17 -4.74
C GLU A 661 31.71 -10.62 -5.89
N LEU A 662 30.51 -10.06 -5.96
CA LEU A 662 29.49 -10.38 -6.94
C LEU A 662 28.87 -9.10 -7.51
N ARG A 663 28.35 -9.20 -8.74
CA ARG A 663 27.44 -8.20 -9.31
C ARG A 663 26.01 -8.76 -9.29
N GLY A 664 25.07 -7.93 -8.92
CA GLY A 664 23.65 -8.30 -8.90
C GLY A 664 22.74 -7.12 -9.25
N SER A 665 21.46 -7.41 -9.50
CA SER A 665 20.45 -6.38 -9.72
C SER A 665 19.55 -6.24 -8.48
N VAL A 666 19.16 -5.01 -8.15
CA VAL A 666 18.23 -4.77 -7.04
C VAL A 666 16.83 -5.23 -7.45
N LEU A 667 16.30 -6.24 -6.76
CA LEU A 667 14.94 -6.74 -6.96
C LEU A 667 13.90 -5.89 -6.24
N ASN A 668 14.20 -5.49 -5.01
CA ASN A 668 13.26 -4.77 -4.16
C ASN A 668 14.01 -3.99 -3.06
N VAL A 669 13.47 -2.83 -2.70
CA VAL A 669 13.98 -1.98 -1.62
C VAL A 669 12.93 -1.93 -0.51
N VAL A 670 13.37 -2.16 0.73
CA VAL A 670 12.54 -2.16 1.95
C VAL A 670 13.26 -1.40 3.07
N ASP A 671 12.56 -0.97 4.12
CA ASP A 671 13.17 -0.13 5.17
C ASP A 671 14.42 -0.71 5.83
N PHE A 672 14.46 -2.04 5.98
CA PHE A 672 15.53 -2.73 6.68
C PHE A 672 16.65 -3.20 5.73
N GLY A 673 16.52 -3.00 4.43
CA GLY A 673 17.53 -3.46 3.49
C GLY A 673 17.07 -3.56 2.04
N VAL A 674 17.88 -4.25 1.24
CA VAL A 674 17.72 -4.35 -0.20
C VAL A 674 17.86 -5.81 -0.60
N PHE A 675 16.90 -6.31 -1.38
CA PHE A 675 16.97 -7.64 -1.96
C PHE A 675 17.66 -7.55 -3.32
N VAL A 676 18.71 -8.33 -3.50
CA VAL A 676 19.56 -8.33 -4.70
C VAL A 676 19.53 -9.72 -5.33
N ASP A 677 19.26 -9.78 -6.63
CA ASP A 677 19.49 -10.96 -7.44
C ASP A 677 20.97 -11.06 -7.79
N ILE A 678 21.62 -12.10 -7.29
CA ILE A 678 23.03 -12.44 -7.58
C ILE A 678 23.14 -13.71 -8.43
N GLY A 679 22.06 -14.13 -9.10
CA GLY A 679 22.02 -15.37 -9.89
C GLY A 679 21.79 -16.62 -9.04
N LEU A 680 21.16 -16.48 -7.87
CA LEU A 680 20.76 -17.59 -6.99
C LEU A 680 19.24 -17.79 -7.04
N HIS A 681 18.77 -18.98 -6.66
CA HIS A 681 17.33 -19.25 -6.53
C HIS A 681 16.66 -18.31 -5.50
N ASP A 682 17.36 -18.00 -4.42
CA ASP A 682 16.87 -17.12 -3.36
C ASP A 682 17.66 -15.81 -3.43
N SER A 683 16.97 -14.67 -3.35
CA SER A 683 17.61 -13.34 -3.35
C SER A 683 18.51 -13.15 -2.13
N GLY A 684 19.65 -12.47 -2.32
CA GLY A 684 20.48 -12.03 -1.20
C GLY A 684 19.93 -10.76 -0.54
N LEU A 685 20.07 -10.62 0.78
CA LEU A 685 19.63 -9.44 1.51
C LEU A 685 20.84 -8.60 1.94
N VAL A 686 20.91 -7.35 1.48
CA VAL A 686 21.81 -6.33 2.03
C VAL A 686 21.05 -5.57 3.11
N HIS A 687 21.41 -5.74 4.38
CA HIS A 687 20.79 -4.97 5.47
C HIS A 687 21.12 -3.46 5.33
N VAL A 688 20.27 -2.55 5.82
CA VAL A 688 20.47 -1.09 5.68
C VAL A 688 21.84 -0.62 6.20
N SER A 689 22.33 -1.23 7.29
CA SER A 689 23.65 -0.93 7.85
C SER A 689 24.84 -1.45 7.01
N GLN A 690 24.55 -2.24 5.99
CA GLN A 690 25.51 -2.85 5.08
C GLN A 690 25.44 -2.22 3.68
N LEU A 691 24.67 -1.14 3.48
CA LEU A 691 24.59 -0.42 2.21
C LEU A 691 25.77 0.53 1.98
N SER A 692 26.30 1.12 3.04
CA SER A 692 27.44 2.06 2.99
C SER A 692 28.18 2.09 4.33
N SER A 693 29.43 2.54 4.31
CA SER A 693 30.23 2.78 5.51
C SER A 693 29.74 3.99 6.33
N GLY A 694 28.91 4.85 5.73
CA GLY A 694 28.21 5.96 6.39
C GLY A 694 26.80 5.58 6.85
N PHE A 695 26.17 6.46 7.64
CA PHE A 695 24.80 6.24 8.11
C PHE A 695 23.79 6.51 6.99
N ILE A 696 23.13 5.45 6.51
CA ILE A 696 21.98 5.52 5.61
C ILE A 696 20.72 5.30 6.44
N ARG A 697 19.84 6.31 6.46
CA ARG A 697 18.52 6.20 7.11
C ARG A 697 17.49 5.52 6.20
N ASP A 698 17.54 5.83 4.91
CA ASP A 698 16.58 5.36 3.91
C ASP A 698 17.34 4.62 2.80
N PRO A 699 17.13 3.30 2.65
CA PRO A 699 17.73 2.51 1.57
C PRO A 699 17.48 3.08 0.16
N HIS A 700 16.34 3.75 -0.08
CA HIS A 700 16.04 4.37 -1.37
C HIS A 700 16.96 5.53 -1.73
N ALA A 701 17.68 6.11 -0.76
CA ALA A 701 18.69 7.13 -1.02
C ALA A 701 20.01 6.54 -1.54
N ALA A 702 20.22 5.23 -1.37
CA ALA A 702 21.44 4.56 -1.77
C ALA A 702 21.28 3.77 -3.06
N VAL A 703 20.10 3.15 -3.26
CA VAL A 703 19.84 2.31 -4.43
C VAL A 703 18.38 2.38 -4.89
N VAL A 704 18.16 2.03 -6.16
CA VAL A 704 16.82 1.92 -6.78
C VAL A 704 16.57 0.52 -7.35
N VAL A 705 15.29 0.17 -7.54
CA VAL A 705 14.88 -1.11 -8.14
C VAL A 705 15.38 -1.21 -9.58
N GLY A 706 15.99 -2.34 -9.93
CA GLY A 706 16.63 -2.60 -11.22
C GLY A 706 18.11 -2.21 -11.29
N GLN A 707 18.61 -1.41 -10.35
CA GLN A 707 19.99 -0.95 -10.38
C GLN A 707 20.99 -2.12 -10.27
N ALA A 708 22.01 -2.10 -11.11
CA ALA A 708 23.17 -2.97 -10.99
C ALA A 708 24.05 -2.53 -9.80
N VAL A 709 24.30 -3.44 -8.86
CA VAL A 709 25.10 -3.17 -7.66
C VAL A 709 26.24 -4.19 -7.51
N ARG A 710 27.34 -3.74 -6.92
CA ARG A 710 28.42 -4.61 -6.45
C ARG A 710 28.18 -4.96 -4.99
N VAL A 711 28.26 -6.25 -4.67
CA VAL A 711 27.98 -6.79 -3.33
C VAL A 711 29.02 -7.84 -2.97
N TRP A 712 29.24 -8.05 -1.68
CA TRP A 712 30.08 -9.11 -1.12
C TRP A 712 29.24 -10.02 -0.23
N VAL A 713 29.57 -11.31 -0.23
CA VAL A 713 28.93 -12.29 0.66
C VAL A 713 29.38 -12.05 2.10
N LEU A 714 28.45 -11.74 2.99
CA LEU A 714 28.72 -11.48 4.42
C LEU A 714 28.50 -12.74 5.26
N GLU A 715 27.40 -13.44 5.04
CA GLU A 715 27.02 -14.65 5.80
C GLU A 715 26.15 -15.59 4.95
N LEU A 716 26.30 -16.89 5.17
CA LEU A 716 25.54 -17.95 4.51
C LEU A 716 24.79 -18.80 5.55
N ASP A 717 23.46 -18.70 5.61
CA ASP A 717 22.63 -19.60 6.43
C ASP A 717 22.18 -20.80 5.58
N LYS A 718 22.86 -21.93 5.76
CA LYS A 718 22.56 -23.19 5.06
C LYS A 718 21.22 -23.80 5.45
N THR A 719 20.71 -23.54 6.66
CA THR A 719 19.45 -24.13 7.15
C THR A 719 18.22 -23.42 6.57
N ARG A 720 18.32 -22.09 6.40
CA ARG A 720 17.25 -21.25 5.86
C ARG A 720 17.46 -20.89 4.38
N ARG A 721 18.58 -21.30 3.77
CA ARG A 721 19.04 -20.91 2.42
C ARG A 721 19.03 -19.39 2.22
N ARG A 722 19.57 -18.65 3.19
CA ARG A 722 19.65 -17.18 3.12
C ARG A 722 21.09 -16.75 2.91
N VAL A 723 21.27 -15.76 2.03
CA VAL A 723 22.56 -15.09 1.79
C VAL A 723 22.45 -13.67 2.32
N ALA A 724 23.24 -13.35 3.34
CA ALA A 724 23.44 -11.97 3.77
C ALA A 724 24.55 -11.36 2.92
N LEU A 725 24.27 -10.19 2.36
CA LEU A 725 25.18 -9.46 1.48
C LEU A 725 25.58 -8.13 2.13
N THR A 726 26.69 -7.56 1.68
CA THR A 726 27.10 -6.20 2.00
C THR A 726 27.52 -5.46 0.74
N MET A 727 27.21 -4.17 0.65
CA MET A 727 27.75 -3.25 -0.36
C MET A 727 28.99 -2.51 0.15
N ILE A 728 29.40 -2.77 1.40
CA ILE A 728 30.63 -2.27 1.98
C ILE A 728 31.74 -3.23 1.62
N LYS A 729 32.76 -2.74 0.93
CA LYS A 729 33.92 -3.56 0.59
C LYS A 729 34.56 -4.14 1.87
N PRO A 730 34.83 -5.46 1.95
CA PRO A 730 35.55 -6.04 3.08
C PRO A 730 36.91 -5.33 3.30
N GLY A 731 37.23 -5.01 4.57
CA GLY A 731 38.44 -4.26 4.93
C GLY A 731 38.30 -2.74 4.92
N THR A 732 37.15 -2.19 4.54
CA THR A 732 36.88 -0.74 4.66
C THR A 732 36.73 -0.37 6.14
N LYS A 733 37.52 0.59 6.64
CA LYS A 733 37.35 1.10 8.01
C LYS A 733 35.99 1.80 8.12
N PRO A 734 35.17 1.49 9.15
CA PRO A 734 33.93 2.21 9.37
C PRO A 734 34.25 3.69 9.55
N VAL A 735 33.57 4.56 8.81
CA VAL A 735 33.56 5.99 9.12
C VAL A 735 32.59 6.13 10.29
N HIS A 736 33.03 5.73 11.49
CA HIS A 736 32.33 6.13 12.70
C HIS A 736 32.34 7.65 12.69
N GLY A 737 31.15 8.22 12.54
CA GLY A 737 30.92 9.66 12.57
C GLY A 737 31.74 10.25 13.69
N ALA A 738 32.47 11.32 13.38
CA ALA A 738 33.22 12.09 14.33
C ALA A 738 32.45 12.10 15.64
N SER A 739 33.05 11.47 16.66
CA SER A 739 32.66 11.64 18.04
C SER A 739 32.23 13.09 18.18
N ARG A 740 30.96 13.32 18.54
CA ARG A 740 30.50 14.61 19.03
C ARG A 740 31.45 14.95 20.16
N GLY A 741 32.52 15.65 19.80
CA GLY A 741 33.38 16.35 20.71
C GLY A 741 32.43 17.22 21.49
N ARG A 742 32.21 16.80 22.74
CA ARG A 742 31.56 17.56 23.77
C ARG A 742 32.18 18.95 23.69
N GLN A 743 31.49 19.90 23.05
CA GLN A 743 31.81 21.31 23.11
C GLN A 743 31.60 21.68 24.58
N GLN A 744 32.64 21.45 25.38
CA GLN A 744 32.81 22.17 26.62
C GLN A 744 32.90 23.62 26.22
N ASN A 745 31.84 24.33 26.59
CA ASN A 745 31.75 25.77 26.72
C ASN A 745 33.06 26.31 27.30
N SER A 746 33.98 26.75 26.44
CA SER A 746 35.09 27.61 26.83
C SER A 746 34.72 29.01 26.38
N LYS A 747 34.04 29.73 27.28
CA LYS A 747 33.98 31.19 27.25
C LYS A 747 35.42 31.71 27.20
N LYS A 748 35.86 32.21 26.05
CA LYS A 748 36.96 33.19 25.99
C LYS A 748 36.48 34.44 26.73
N LYS A 749 36.89 34.57 27.99
CA LYS A 749 36.98 35.88 28.65
C LYS A 749 38.26 36.54 28.19
N SER A 750 38.12 37.81 27.85
CA SER A 750 39.13 38.78 27.48
C SER A 750 40.28 38.85 28.49
N VAL A 751 41.44 39.14 27.94
CA VAL A 751 42.69 39.49 28.63
C VAL A 751 42.50 40.79 29.40
N GLU A 752 42.80 40.77 30.69
CA GLU A 752 43.39 41.92 31.40
C GLU A 752 43.98 41.47 32.75
N GLY A 753 45.23 41.88 33.00
CA GLY A 753 45.67 42.28 34.33
C GLY A 753 46.26 41.24 35.29
N THR A 754 47.60 41.25 35.35
CA THR A 754 48.42 41.29 36.58
C THR A 754 48.60 40.04 37.47
N SER A 755 49.88 39.62 37.49
CA SER A 755 50.74 39.41 38.66
C SER A 755 50.53 38.25 39.65
N GLN A 756 51.68 37.58 39.84
CA GLN A 756 52.27 37.09 41.10
C GLN A 756 52.03 35.65 41.57
N ASN A 757 53.16 34.92 41.51
CA ASN A 757 53.82 34.18 42.58
C ASN A 757 53.28 32.85 43.14
N ASN A 758 54.26 31.93 43.20
CA ASN A 758 54.56 30.95 44.25
C ASN A 758 53.62 29.74 44.39
N SER A 759 54.10 28.54 44.06
CA SER A 759 55.03 27.67 44.83
C SER A 759 54.24 26.64 45.63
N GLY A 760 54.51 25.35 45.46
CA GLY A 760 53.86 24.33 46.28
C GLY A 760 54.16 22.91 45.83
N GLU A 761 55.23 22.37 46.38
CA GLU A 761 55.76 21.03 46.23
C GLU A 761 54.88 19.86 46.74
N PHE A 762 55.19 18.68 46.17
CA PHE A 762 55.36 17.36 46.79
C PHE A 762 54.21 16.38 47.16
N LYS A 763 54.41 15.18 46.60
CA LYS A 763 54.43 13.80 47.19
C LYS A 763 53.21 12.87 47.09
N ARG A 764 53.43 11.82 46.27
CA ARG A 764 53.34 10.36 46.51
C ARG A 764 52.21 9.84 47.41
N SER A 765 51.48 8.83 46.92
CA SER A 765 51.64 7.44 47.43
C SER A 765 50.87 6.40 46.58
N VAL A 766 51.37 5.17 46.68
CA VAL A 766 51.04 3.91 45.98
C VAL A 766 50.05 3.07 46.80
N LYS A 767 49.23 2.22 46.15
CA LYS A 767 48.85 0.82 46.54
C LYS A 767 47.86 0.24 45.51
N SER A 768 48.23 -0.78 44.70
CA SER A 768 48.09 -2.24 44.90
C SER A 768 46.64 -2.74 45.04
N GLY A 769 46.12 -3.76 44.35
CA GLY A 769 46.78 -4.85 43.62
C GLY A 769 45.86 -5.79 42.81
N ARG A 770 46.52 -6.87 42.32
CA ARG A 770 46.17 -8.02 41.44
C ARG A 770 44.94 -8.86 41.89
N GLY A 771 44.35 -9.80 41.14
CA GLY A 771 44.69 -10.55 39.89
C GLY A 771 43.47 -11.40 39.40
N HIS A 772 43.36 -11.80 38.12
CA HIS A 772 43.62 -13.15 37.51
C HIS A 772 43.04 -14.37 38.29
N ARG A 773 42.42 -15.43 37.74
CA ARG A 773 42.27 -16.04 36.38
C ARG A 773 41.27 -17.23 36.46
N ASN A 774 40.72 -17.64 35.31
CA ASN A 774 40.38 -19.00 34.81
C ASN A 774 39.25 -19.92 35.37
N SER A 775 38.37 -20.30 34.42
CA SER A 775 38.09 -21.64 33.85
C SER A 775 37.47 -22.82 34.64
N SER A 776 36.47 -23.41 33.93
CA SER A 776 36.09 -24.84 33.74
C SER A 776 35.20 -25.62 34.73
N ASP A 777 34.15 -26.18 34.13
CA ASP A 777 33.64 -27.56 34.20
C ASP A 777 32.80 -28.11 35.39
N ASN A 778 31.51 -28.27 35.06
CA ASN A 778 30.77 -29.54 34.91
C ASN A 778 30.06 -30.24 36.11
N GLU A 779 28.90 -30.80 35.74
CA GLU A 779 28.11 -31.90 36.34
C GLU A 779 27.11 -31.72 37.52
N ARG A 780 25.82 -31.79 37.12
CA ARG A 780 24.73 -32.70 37.58
C ARG A 780 24.44 -32.90 39.08
N LYS A 781 23.16 -32.71 39.43
CA LYS A 781 22.25 -33.77 39.93
C LYS A 781 20.79 -33.29 39.99
N GLY A 782 19.87 -34.13 39.50
CA GLY A 782 18.44 -33.87 39.51
C GLY A 782 17.70 -34.47 40.69
N ARG A 783 16.41 -34.14 40.82
CA ARG A 783 15.40 -35.00 41.46
C ARG A 783 14.02 -34.74 40.85
N LYS A 784 13.44 -35.80 40.27
CA LYS A 784 12.06 -35.90 39.78
C LYS A 784 11.09 -36.02 40.95
N GLN A 785 9.90 -35.44 40.83
CA GLN A 785 8.67 -36.05 41.36
C GLN A 785 7.56 -36.06 40.29
N PHE A 786 6.94 -37.23 40.20
CA PHE A 786 5.87 -37.65 39.31
C PHE A 786 4.51 -37.08 39.74
N ARG A 787 3.66 -36.66 38.79
CA ARG A 787 2.20 -36.88 38.85
C ARG A 787 1.66 -37.16 37.45
N GLY A 788 0.97 -38.30 37.32
CA GLY A 788 0.31 -38.78 36.10
C GLY A 788 -1.03 -38.08 35.78
N PRO A 789 -1.78 -38.58 34.77
CA PRO A 789 -2.59 -37.75 33.88
C PRO A 789 -4.00 -37.50 34.42
N ARG A 790 -4.55 -36.32 34.12
CA ARG A 790 -6.00 -36.07 34.17
C ARG A 790 -6.53 -35.94 32.74
N THR A 791 -7.31 -36.94 32.35
CA THR A 791 -8.29 -36.86 31.27
C THR A 791 -9.36 -35.82 31.64
N TYR A 792 -9.84 -35.03 30.69
CA TYR A 792 -11.28 -34.92 30.40
C TYR A 792 -11.54 -34.11 29.13
N THR A 793 -12.44 -34.66 28.34
CA THR A 793 -13.00 -34.20 27.07
C THR A 793 -14.24 -33.33 27.30
N SER A 794 -14.64 -32.64 26.22
CA SER A 794 -15.94 -31.99 25.94
C SER A 794 -16.07 -30.47 26.24
N ARG A 795 -16.84 -29.82 25.36
CA ARG A 795 -16.92 -28.38 25.00
C ARG A 795 -17.07 -27.40 26.18
N PRO A 796 -16.52 -26.17 26.10
CA PRO A 796 -16.77 -25.16 27.12
C PRO A 796 -18.22 -24.67 27.04
N GLY A 797 -19.05 -25.09 28.00
CA GLY A 797 -20.24 -24.33 28.38
C GLY A 797 -19.87 -22.95 28.92
N ARG A 798 -20.84 -22.03 29.00
CA ARG A 798 -20.68 -20.70 29.62
C ARG A 798 -19.79 -20.82 30.87
N LYS A 799 -18.65 -20.12 30.89
CA LYS A 799 -17.74 -20.12 32.05
C LYS A 799 -18.56 -19.85 33.31
N ALA A 800 -18.50 -20.77 34.28
CA ALA A 800 -19.07 -20.56 35.60
C ALA A 800 -18.41 -19.31 36.22
N LYS A 801 -19.20 -18.45 36.85
CA LYS A 801 -18.68 -17.29 37.60
C LYS A 801 -17.70 -17.81 38.65
N LYS A 802 -16.48 -17.26 38.69
CA LYS A 802 -15.42 -17.71 39.60
C LYS A 802 -15.80 -17.24 41.00
N ALA A 803 -16.00 -18.16 41.95
CA ALA A 803 -16.36 -17.81 43.32
C ALA A 803 -15.32 -16.88 43.96
N ILE A 804 -15.78 -16.00 44.86
CA ILE A 804 -14.90 -15.16 45.69
C ILE A 804 -14.04 -16.03 46.62
N THR A 805 -12.77 -15.66 46.79
CA THR A 805 -11.81 -16.38 47.64
C THR A 805 -12.14 -16.18 49.12
N ALA A 806 -11.58 -17.02 50.00
CA ALA A 806 -11.75 -16.86 51.44
C ALA A 806 -11.17 -15.52 51.93
N GLU A 807 -10.04 -15.07 51.36
CA GLU A 807 -9.47 -13.76 51.65
C GLU A 807 -10.35 -12.59 51.15
N MET A 808 -11.06 -12.75 50.03
CA MET A 808 -12.06 -11.77 49.57
C MET A 808 -13.30 -11.71 50.46
N LYS A 809 -13.69 -12.82 51.09
CA LYS A 809 -14.82 -12.87 52.05
C LYS A 809 -14.50 -12.18 53.37
N THR A 810 -13.23 -12.19 53.78
CA THR A 810 -12.77 -11.56 55.03
C THR A 810 -12.21 -10.14 54.83
N GLY A 811 -12.28 -9.61 53.61
CA GLY A 811 -11.80 -8.26 53.28
C GLY A 811 -10.27 -8.13 53.18
N GLN A 812 -9.52 -9.24 53.18
CA GLN A 812 -8.06 -9.26 53.06
C GLN A 812 -7.58 -9.16 51.60
N GLU A 813 -8.44 -9.49 50.63
CA GLU A 813 -8.20 -9.28 49.20
C GLU A 813 -9.34 -8.47 48.54
N PRO A 814 -9.05 -7.57 47.59
CA PRO A 814 -10.07 -6.80 46.90
C PRO A 814 -10.88 -7.66 45.92
N LEU A 815 -12.19 -7.44 45.87
CA LEU A 815 -13.11 -8.12 44.94
C LEU A 815 -12.75 -7.81 43.48
N ARG A 816 -12.75 -8.84 42.61
CA ARG A 816 -12.19 -8.69 41.25
C ARG A 816 -13.17 -8.07 40.26
N THR A 817 -14.46 -8.34 40.43
CA THR A 817 -15.52 -7.91 39.51
C THR A 817 -16.79 -7.53 40.27
N PHE A 818 -17.74 -6.84 39.63
CA PHE A 818 -19.06 -6.63 40.24
C PHE A 818 -19.85 -7.93 40.45
N GLY A 819 -19.55 -8.98 39.68
CA GLY A 819 -20.08 -10.31 39.96
C GLY A 819 -19.57 -10.88 41.29
N ASP A 820 -18.34 -10.52 41.67
CA ASP A 820 -17.74 -10.89 42.96
C ASP A 820 -18.38 -10.08 44.10
N LEU A 821 -18.71 -8.81 43.87
CA LEU A 821 -19.44 -7.96 44.82
C LEU A 821 -20.85 -8.49 45.10
N LYS A 822 -21.59 -8.86 44.05
CA LYS A 822 -22.91 -9.50 44.22
C LYS A 822 -22.78 -10.82 45.01
N GLN A 823 -21.80 -11.66 44.68
CA GLN A 823 -21.54 -12.90 45.44
C GLN A 823 -21.19 -12.65 46.91
N PHE A 824 -20.44 -11.59 47.20
CA PHE A 824 -20.07 -11.21 48.56
C PHE A 824 -21.31 -10.84 49.39
N PHE A 825 -22.21 -10.04 48.83
CA PHE A 825 -23.46 -9.64 49.49
C PHE A 825 -24.51 -10.75 49.58
N ASP A 826 -24.64 -11.58 48.53
CA ASP A 826 -25.53 -12.75 48.54
C ASP A 826 -25.14 -13.74 49.65
N ILE A 827 -23.83 -13.85 49.96
CA ILE A 827 -23.29 -14.67 51.06
C ILE A 827 -23.56 -14.03 52.43
N GLN A 828 -23.50 -12.70 52.56
CA GLN A 828 -23.78 -12.02 53.83
C GLN A 828 -25.28 -12.00 54.18
N THR A 829 -26.16 -11.96 53.17
CA THR A 829 -27.62 -11.89 53.36
C THR A 829 -28.30 -13.26 53.43
N GLY A 830 -27.56 -14.37 53.26
CA GLY A 830 -28.08 -15.74 53.37
C GLY A 830 -28.97 -16.18 52.20
N ALA A 831 -28.90 -15.51 51.05
CA ALA A 831 -29.83 -15.70 49.93
C ALA A 831 -29.57 -16.95 49.06
N ASP A 832 -28.50 -17.72 49.32
CA ASP A 832 -28.03 -18.81 48.45
C ASP A 832 -28.87 -20.11 48.54
N ASP A 833 -29.80 -20.21 49.51
CA ASP A 833 -30.50 -21.46 49.84
C ASP A 833 -31.75 -21.78 48.97
N THR A 834 -32.01 -20.99 47.93
CA THR A 834 -33.17 -21.18 47.02
C THR A 834 -32.80 -21.75 45.65
N SER A 835 -31.52 -21.81 45.29
CA SER A 835 -31.05 -22.29 43.98
C SER A 835 -31.08 -23.82 43.82
N ASP A 836 -31.05 -24.56 44.94
CA ASP A 836 -30.89 -26.03 44.94
C ASP A 836 -32.20 -26.81 44.72
N LYS A 837 -33.36 -26.15 44.90
CA LYS A 837 -34.68 -26.77 44.66
C LYS A 837 -35.06 -26.85 43.17
N ASN A 838 -34.56 -25.94 42.33
CA ASN A 838 -34.81 -25.96 40.89
C ASN A 838 -33.93 -26.97 40.14
N HIS A 839 -32.77 -27.34 40.70
CA HIS A 839 -31.89 -28.34 40.08
C HIS A 839 -32.46 -29.77 40.20
N LYS A 840 -33.11 -30.10 41.31
CA LYS A 840 -33.81 -31.39 41.52
C LYS A 840 -35.05 -31.58 40.64
N LYS A 841 -35.74 -30.49 40.25
CA LYS A 841 -36.88 -30.55 39.31
C LYS A 841 -36.45 -30.79 37.85
N LYS A 842 -35.25 -30.36 37.47
CA LYS A 842 -34.72 -30.53 36.10
C LYS A 842 -34.13 -31.91 35.87
N GLN A 843 -33.43 -32.48 36.86
CA GLN A 843 -32.92 -33.85 36.81
C GLN A 843 -34.03 -34.92 36.72
N LYS A 844 -35.22 -34.66 37.27
CA LYS A 844 -36.37 -35.58 37.19
C LYS A 844 -37.05 -35.59 35.81
N LYS A 845 -36.84 -34.54 35.00
CA LYS A 845 -37.40 -34.44 33.64
C LYS A 845 -36.49 -35.09 32.58
N ASP A 846 -35.18 -35.08 32.82
CA ASP A 846 -34.19 -35.70 31.93
C ASP A 846 -34.11 -37.24 32.11
N SER A 847 -34.60 -37.79 33.23
CA SER A 847 -34.68 -39.24 33.46
C SER A 847 -35.86 -39.94 32.75
N GLU A 848 -36.93 -39.22 32.41
CA GLU A 848 -38.08 -39.79 31.68
C GLU A 848 -37.87 -39.84 30.15
N THR A 849 -36.85 -39.16 29.62
CA THR A 849 -36.60 -39.12 28.16
C THR A 849 -35.54 -40.13 27.69
N GLN A 850 -34.90 -40.88 28.60
CA GLN A 850 -33.88 -41.89 28.26
C GLN A 850 -34.43 -43.32 28.09
N GLU A 851 -35.71 -43.56 28.36
CA GLU A 851 -36.31 -44.91 28.27
C GLU A 851 -36.90 -45.25 26.89
N THR A 852 -36.86 -44.34 25.91
CA THR A 852 -37.42 -44.56 24.56
C THR A 852 -36.40 -44.73 23.42
N ALA A 853 -35.09 -44.82 23.72
CA ALA A 853 -34.04 -44.97 22.70
C ALA A 853 -33.14 -46.20 22.93
N LEU A 854 -33.74 -47.33 23.29
CA LEU A 854 -33.09 -48.64 23.36
C LEU A 854 -34.00 -49.70 22.73
N LYS A 855 -34.15 -49.63 21.40
CA LYS A 855 -34.57 -50.78 20.57
C LYS A 855 -34.14 -50.54 19.12
N LYS A 856 -33.42 -51.52 18.59
CA LYS A 856 -32.99 -51.76 17.19
C LYS A 856 -31.61 -51.26 16.79
N THR A 857 -30.62 -52.06 17.19
CA THR A 857 -29.47 -52.44 16.35
C THR A 857 -29.77 -53.82 15.76
N VAL A 858 -29.23 -54.13 14.56
CA VAL A 858 -28.66 -55.43 14.11
C VAL A 858 -28.91 -55.68 12.59
N THR A 859 -27.87 -55.35 11.82
CA THR A 859 -27.17 -56.05 10.69
C THR A 859 -27.90 -56.75 9.53
N SER A 860 -27.57 -56.26 8.33
CA SER A 860 -27.12 -56.91 7.06
C SER A 860 -27.51 -58.36 6.69
N ASN A 861 -28.00 -58.57 5.45
CA ASN A 861 -27.45 -59.50 4.46
C ASN A 861 -28.08 -59.36 3.06
N ALA A 862 -27.40 -59.95 2.07
CA ALA A 862 -27.45 -59.75 0.61
C ALA A 862 -28.41 -60.66 -0.20
N ASP A 863 -28.55 -60.31 -1.49
CA ASP A 863 -28.93 -61.10 -2.70
C ASP A 863 -30.34 -61.76 -2.73
N GLN A 864 -31.11 -61.84 -3.82
CA GLN A 864 -30.87 -61.83 -5.27
C GLN A 864 -32.21 -61.71 -6.05
N GLU A 865 -32.12 -61.45 -7.36
CA GLU A 865 -33.07 -61.68 -8.47
C GLU A 865 -33.77 -60.49 -9.17
N ASP A 866 -33.43 -60.40 -10.47
CA ASP A 866 -33.93 -59.64 -11.64
C ASP A 866 -35.36 -60.12 -12.06
N PRO A 867 -36.07 -59.63 -13.14
CA PRO A 867 -35.56 -58.99 -14.37
C PRO A 867 -36.35 -57.79 -14.93
N GLY A 868 -35.72 -57.02 -15.83
CA GLY A 868 -36.45 -56.27 -16.88
C GLY A 868 -35.80 -54.99 -17.44
N THR A 869 -35.00 -55.14 -18.50
CA THR A 869 -34.51 -54.13 -19.49
C THR A 869 -35.66 -53.46 -20.30
N PRO A 870 -35.43 -52.45 -21.21
CA PRO A 870 -34.18 -51.79 -21.67
C PRO A 870 -34.23 -50.24 -21.87
N SER A 871 -33.08 -49.69 -22.31
CA SER A 871 -32.93 -48.50 -23.21
C SER A 871 -32.90 -47.11 -22.54
N SER A 872 -32.05 -46.13 -22.85
CA SER A 872 -30.92 -45.93 -23.76
C SER A 872 -30.19 -44.61 -23.40
N THR A 873 -28.85 -44.61 -23.58
CA THR A 873 -27.95 -43.56 -24.08
C THR A 873 -28.04 -42.05 -23.72
N VAL A 874 -26.83 -41.46 -23.60
CA VAL A 874 -26.38 -40.08 -23.95
C VAL A 874 -26.21 -39.04 -22.81
N SER A 875 -24.96 -38.94 -22.33
CA SER A 875 -24.02 -37.79 -22.36
C SER A 875 -24.30 -36.42 -21.67
N VAL A 876 -23.19 -35.87 -21.15
CA VAL A 876 -22.74 -34.44 -21.16
C VAL A 876 -23.05 -33.54 -19.93
N THR A 877 -21.93 -33.13 -19.32
CA THR A 877 -21.54 -31.89 -18.59
C THR A 877 -22.48 -31.22 -17.59
N ASP A 878 -21.90 -30.78 -16.46
CA ASP A 878 -22.34 -29.53 -15.84
C ASP A 878 -21.19 -28.77 -15.14
N SER A 879 -21.02 -27.53 -15.58
CA SER A 879 -20.27 -26.44 -14.95
C SER A 879 -21.31 -25.51 -14.33
N LYS A 880 -21.10 -24.95 -13.14
CA LYS A 880 -21.95 -23.86 -12.63
C LYS A 880 -21.14 -22.65 -12.16
N GLU A 881 -21.37 -21.56 -12.89
CA GLU A 881 -21.20 -20.16 -12.51
C GLU A 881 -22.37 -19.70 -11.60
N GLU A 882 -22.12 -18.65 -10.82
CA GLU A 882 -23.14 -17.82 -10.15
C GLU A 882 -23.10 -16.39 -10.72
N GLN A 883 -24.30 -15.83 -10.96
CA GLN A 883 -24.58 -14.48 -11.46
C GLN A 883 -24.58 -13.39 -10.36
N PRO A 884 -24.50 -12.09 -10.73
CA PRO A 884 -24.79 -10.96 -9.86
C PRO A 884 -26.16 -10.28 -10.14
N SER A 885 -26.57 -9.44 -9.18
CA SER A 885 -27.85 -8.73 -8.99
C SER A 885 -28.13 -7.55 -9.93
N ALA A 886 -29.40 -7.34 -10.30
CA ALA A 886 -29.93 -6.22 -11.09
C ALA A 886 -30.73 -5.20 -10.26
N VAL A 887 -30.81 -3.97 -10.79
CA VAL A 887 -31.48 -2.77 -10.26
C VAL A 887 -32.86 -2.60 -10.91
N GLU A 888 -33.86 -2.20 -10.11
CA GLU A 888 -35.26 -1.95 -10.49
C GLU A 888 -35.46 -0.68 -11.33
N VAL A 889 -36.34 -0.77 -12.33
CA VAL A 889 -36.97 0.37 -13.03
C VAL A 889 -38.49 0.19 -12.93
N VAL A 890 -39.16 1.29 -12.56
CA VAL A 890 -40.60 1.43 -12.36
C VAL A 890 -41.32 1.53 -13.71
N THR A 891 -42.38 0.75 -13.90
CA THR A 891 -43.38 0.93 -14.97
C THR A 891 -44.78 0.95 -14.37
N GLU A 892 -45.58 1.95 -14.74
CA GLU A 892 -47.02 2.00 -14.53
C GLU A 892 -47.74 1.94 -15.89
N THR A 893 -48.90 1.31 -15.89
CA THR A 893 -49.64 0.82 -17.06
C THR A 893 -51.00 1.51 -17.23
N MET A 894 -51.37 1.71 -18.52
CA MET A 894 -52.73 1.71 -19.13
C MET A 894 -53.66 2.93 -18.90
N PRO A 895 -54.70 3.19 -19.75
CA PRO A 895 -55.36 2.27 -20.70
C PRO A 895 -55.68 2.80 -22.12
N ALA A 896 -56.29 1.91 -22.91
CA ALA A 896 -56.71 2.00 -24.31
C ALA A 896 -58.01 2.79 -24.56
N GLN A 897 -58.20 3.29 -25.80
CA GLN A 897 -59.48 3.24 -26.54
C GLN A 897 -59.37 3.76 -28.01
N ASP A 898 -59.84 2.91 -28.92
CA ASP A 898 -60.77 3.13 -30.04
C ASP A 898 -60.55 4.07 -31.26
N THR A 899 -60.89 3.48 -32.41
CA THR A 899 -61.63 4.00 -33.59
C THR A 899 -60.93 4.71 -34.76
N THR A 900 -61.16 4.13 -35.96
CA THR A 900 -61.45 4.74 -37.30
C THR A 900 -60.38 5.62 -37.95
N GLY A 901 -60.16 5.66 -39.26
CA GLY A 901 -60.80 5.08 -40.43
C GLY A 901 -60.22 5.79 -41.67
N LEU A 902 -60.29 5.07 -42.81
CA LEU A 902 -60.39 5.51 -44.21
C LEU A 902 -59.54 6.64 -44.85
N GLU A 903 -59.09 6.29 -46.08
CA GLU A 903 -59.13 7.07 -47.35
C GLU A 903 -57.98 8.02 -47.71
N THR A 904 -57.19 7.65 -48.73
CA THR A 904 -57.18 8.19 -50.14
C THR A 904 -56.33 9.47 -50.25
N ASP A 905 -55.63 9.82 -51.32
CA ASP A 905 -55.51 9.35 -52.68
C ASP A 905 -54.24 10.00 -53.27
N GLY A 906 -53.79 9.51 -54.42
CA GLY A 906 -53.44 10.43 -55.50
C GLY A 906 -51.99 10.93 -55.66
N SER A 907 -51.31 10.27 -56.60
CA SER A 907 -50.98 10.87 -57.91
C SER A 907 -49.51 11.18 -58.22
N THR A 908 -48.97 10.36 -59.15
CA THR A 908 -48.23 10.68 -60.41
C THR A 908 -47.07 11.69 -60.37
N ARG A 909 -45.96 11.54 -61.09
CA ARG A 909 -45.76 11.24 -62.53
C ARG A 909 -44.24 11.16 -62.80
N ALA A 910 -43.81 10.31 -63.73
CA ALA A 910 -42.45 10.24 -64.30
C ALA A 910 -42.32 11.16 -65.57
N PRO A 911 -41.37 10.97 -66.51
CA PRO A 911 -39.92 11.27 -66.57
C PRO A 911 -39.52 12.06 -67.86
N SER A 912 -38.22 12.33 -68.12
CA SER A 912 -37.62 12.61 -69.48
C SER A 912 -36.07 12.59 -69.39
N SER A 913 -35.32 11.72 -70.10
CA SER A 913 -34.70 11.85 -71.47
C SER A 913 -33.43 12.75 -71.48
N GLU A 914 -32.32 12.58 -72.21
CA GLU A 914 -31.76 11.72 -73.29
C GLU A 914 -30.29 12.25 -73.51
N VAL A 915 -29.21 11.44 -73.65
CA VAL A 915 -28.53 10.90 -74.87
C VAL A 915 -27.45 11.81 -75.56
N HIS A 916 -26.39 11.13 -76.07
CA HIS A 916 -25.35 11.49 -77.11
C HIS A 916 -24.07 12.26 -76.70
N ASP A 917 -22.86 12.10 -77.29
CA ASP A 917 -22.19 11.13 -78.18
C ASP A 917 -20.69 11.58 -78.36
N SER A 918 -19.75 10.61 -78.42
CA SER A 918 -18.65 10.44 -79.41
C SER A 918 -17.39 11.37 -79.60
N ASN A 919 -16.22 10.68 -79.58
CA ASN A 919 -15.04 10.65 -80.50
C ASN A 919 -13.91 11.72 -80.64
N GLU A 920 -12.72 11.16 -80.95
CA GLU A 920 -11.48 11.67 -81.63
C GLU A 920 -10.51 12.63 -80.89
N ALA A 921 -9.18 12.69 -81.14
CA ALA A 921 -8.12 11.82 -81.69
C ALA A 921 -6.76 12.57 -81.60
N SER A 922 -5.66 11.82 -81.38
CA SER A 922 -4.29 11.91 -81.98
C SER A 922 -3.28 13.10 -81.81
N HIS A 923 -1.99 12.67 -81.67
CA HIS A 923 -0.67 13.27 -82.03
C HIS A 923 -0.10 14.43 -81.17
N GLU A 924 1.22 14.61 -80.90
CA GLU A 924 2.52 14.10 -81.38
C GLU A 924 3.63 14.53 -80.37
N GLN A 925 4.58 13.66 -79.96
CA GLN A 925 6.03 13.60 -80.31
C GLN A 925 7.07 14.34 -79.41
N GLN A 926 8.09 13.55 -79.00
CA GLN A 926 9.55 13.81 -78.89
C GLN A 926 10.07 14.80 -77.80
N SER A 927 11.22 14.64 -77.12
CA SER A 927 12.44 13.80 -77.26
C SER A 927 13.41 14.00 -76.06
N SER A 928 14.50 13.20 -76.04
CA SER A 928 15.77 13.22 -75.26
C SER A 928 15.76 12.51 -73.89
N GLU A 929 16.35 11.32 -73.68
CA GLU A 929 17.73 10.77 -73.88
C GLU A 929 18.81 11.30 -72.91
N GLY A 930 19.53 10.33 -72.29
CA GLY A 930 20.78 10.46 -71.53
C GLY A 930 20.73 9.65 -70.21
N SER A 931 21.05 8.35 -70.19
CA SER A 931 22.39 7.73 -69.95
C SER A 931 22.93 8.01 -68.53
N SER A 932 23.54 7.11 -67.75
CA SER A 932 23.94 5.70 -67.80
C SER A 932 24.76 5.46 -66.51
N GLU A 933 24.83 4.20 -66.04
CA GLU A 933 25.96 3.61 -65.28
C GLU A 933 26.29 4.16 -63.87
N GLU A 934 26.91 3.45 -62.93
CA GLU A 934 27.18 2.04 -62.62
C GLU A 934 27.95 2.07 -61.27
N SER A 935 27.89 0.98 -60.50
CA SER A 935 28.96 0.50 -59.57
C SER A 935 29.40 1.27 -58.32
N ALA A 936 29.16 0.62 -57.18
CA ALA A 936 30.14 0.20 -56.15
C ALA A 936 31.09 1.24 -55.50
N GLN A 937 30.89 1.45 -54.19
CA GLN A 937 31.86 1.11 -53.14
C GLN A 937 31.19 1.00 -51.77
#